data_AF-A0AAQ4PJM1-F1
#
_entry.id   AF-A0AAQ4PJM1-F1
#
_cell.length_a   1.000
_cell.length_b   1.000
_cell.length_c   1.000
_cell.angle_alpha   90.00
_cell.angle_beta   90.00
_cell.angle_gamma   90.00
#
_symmetry.space_group_name_H-M   'P 1'
#
loop_
_entity.id
_entity.type
_entity.pdbx_description
1 polymer ?
#
loop_
_entity_poly.entity_id
_entity_poly.type
_entity_poly.pdbx_seq_one_letter_code
_entity_poly.pdbx_strand_id
1 'polypeptide(L)'
;MSIILKPRSRSTSSLKNTEGICFDVDNGTSSGRSPLDPMASPGSGLILQANFVHSQRRESFLYRSDSDYDLSPKSMSRNSSIASDIHGDDMIVTPFAQVLASLRTVRNNFGALTNLQQDRASNKRSPMCNPPPITKTTFTEEAYQKLATETLEELDWCLDQLETLQTRHSVSEMASNKFKRMLNRELTHLSEMSRSGNQVSEFISSTFLDKQHEVEMPTPQTQKEKEKKNKPMSQIIGVKKLQHSSSLTNSNIPRFGVKSETEDELAKELEHVNKWGRNVFKIAEFSGNRPLTVMMYTIFQERDLLKTFKIPLDTFITYLMTLEDHYHGDVAYHNNIHAADVTQSTHVLLSTPALEAVFTDLEILAAIFASAIHDVDHPGVSNQFLINTNSELALMYNDSSVLENHHLAVGFKLLQEENCDIFQNLNKKQRQSLRKMVIDIVLATDMSKHMNLLADLKTMVETKKVTSSGVLLLDNYSDRIQVLQNMVHCADLSNPTKPLQLYRQWTDRIMDEFFSQGDRERERGMEISPMCDKHNASVEKSQVGFIDYIVHPLWETWADLVHPDAQDILDTLEDNREWYQSTIPQSPSPALDDPEDGSRPPGGDKFQFELTLEEDGESDTEKDSGSQPEEEEEEDDEDDDEEEEEDEENSCTDSKTLCTQDSESTEIPLDEQVGEDEGEEEEEEGAEAPHT
;
A
#
# COMPACT_ATOMS: atom_id res chain seq x y z
N MET A 1 16.01 47.75 -47.49
CA MET A 1 16.59 46.57 -48.17
C MET A 1 15.56 45.46 -48.02
N SER A 2 14.68 45.26 -49.00
CA SER A 2 14.89 44.49 -50.25
C SER A 2 14.31 43.07 -50.08
N ILE A 3 13.04 42.78 -50.44
CA ILE A 3 12.51 42.54 -51.82
C ILE A 3 12.75 41.04 -52.18
N ILE A 4 11.78 40.10 -52.31
CA ILE A 4 10.51 39.99 -53.10
C ILE A 4 9.60 38.90 -52.44
N LEU A 5 8.30 39.10 -52.09
CA LEU A 5 7.06 39.13 -52.93
C LEU A 5 6.79 37.79 -53.67
N LYS A 6 5.60 37.21 -53.85
CA LYS A 6 4.20 37.28 -53.35
C LYS A 6 3.45 36.09 -54.06
N PRO A 7 2.15 35.82 -53.82
CA PRO A 7 1.53 34.51 -54.10
C PRO A 7 0.67 34.46 -55.36
N ARG A 8 0.00 33.30 -55.63
CA ARG A 8 -1.31 33.31 -56.28
C ARG A 8 -2.17 32.05 -56.05
N SER A 9 -3.40 32.30 -55.60
CA SER A 9 -4.54 31.38 -55.65
C SER A 9 -5.18 31.34 -57.03
N ARG A 10 -5.74 30.21 -57.47
CA ARG A 10 -6.91 30.20 -58.36
C ARG A 10 -7.74 28.92 -58.23
N SER A 11 -9.07 29.12 -58.17
CA SER A 11 -10.10 28.07 -58.20
C SER A 11 -10.48 27.74 -59.65
N THR A 12 -10.95 26.51 -59.92
CA THR A 12 -12.24 26.24 -60.62
C THR A 12 -12.51 24.73 -60.78
N SER A 13 -13.79 24.36 -60.69
CA SER A 13 -14.37 23.03 -60.94
C SER A 13 -14.79 22.82 -62.41
N SER A 14 -14.86 21.57 -62.88
CA SER A 14 -15.84 21.15 -63.90
C SER A 14 -16.16 19.65 -63.87
N LEU A 15 -17.36 19.27 -64.32
CA LEU A 15 -17.92 17.91 -64.34
C LEU A 15 -18.08 17.34 -65.77
N LYS A 16 -18.51 16.05 -65.84
CA LYS A 16 -19.26 15.31 -66.90
C LYS A 16 -18.46 14.16 -67.54
N ASN A 17 -18.91 12.89 -67.41
CA ASN A 17 -19.92 12.15 -68.23
C ASN A 17 -19.41 11.88 -69.67
N THR A 18 -19.58 10.72 -70.33
CA THR A 18 -20.45 9.53 -70.13
C THR A 18 -19.94 8.33 -70.99
N GLU A 19 -20.71 7.21 -71.06
CA GLU A 19 -20.57 6.05 -72.00
C GLU A 19 -19.52 4.96 -71.59
N GLY A 20 -19.70 3.65 -71.82
CA GLY A 20 -20.89 2.87 -72.25
C GLY A 20 -20.55 1.66 -73.16
N ILE A 21 -20.95 0.42 -72.77
CA ILE A 21 -21.06 -0.82 -73.62
C ILE A 21 -19.71 -1.47 -74.06
N CYS A 22 -19.51 -2.79 -74.28
CA CYS A 22 -20.01 -4.09 -73.74
C CYS A 22 -19.22 -5.27 -74.42
N PHE A 23 -19.41 -6.53 -73.94
CA PHE A 23 -19.12 -7.83 -74.61
C PHE A 23 -17.63 -8.31 -74.73
N ASP A 24 -17.26 -9.61 -74.69
CA ASP A 24 -18.05 -10.88 -74.72
C ASP A 24 -17.34 -12.19 -74.21
N VAL A 25 -18.12 -13.28 -74.06
CA VAL A 25 -17.87 -14.76 -74.09
C VAL A 25 -17.22 -15.55 -72.91
N ASP A 26 -18.12 -16.24 -72.18
CA ASP A 26 -18.22 -17.67 -71.72
C ASP A 26 -17.14 -18.57 -71.06
N ASN A 27 -17.75 -19.42 -70.18
CA ASN A 27 -17.54 -20.86 -69.88
C ASN A 27 -16.62 -21.23 -68.67
N GLY A 28 -17.01 -22.05 -67.68
CA GLY A 28 -18.24 -22.82 -67.42
C GLY A 28 -17.97 -24.08 -66.55
N THR A 29 -18.97 -24.48 -65.73
CA THR A 29 -19.17 -25.70 -64.85
C THR A 29 -18.79 -25.55 -63.35
N SER A 30 -19.69 -25.55 -62.32
CA SER A 30 -20.82 -26.43 -61.86
C SER A 30 -20.38 -27.70 -61.08
N SER A 31 -20.98 -28.26 -60.01
CA SER A 31 -21.97 -27.93 -58.94
C SER A 31 -22.06 -29.15 -57.97
N GLY A 32 -22.54 -29.18 -56.71
CA GLY A 32 -23.02 -28.13 -55.78
C GLY A 32 -24.39 -28.43 -55.11
N ARG A 33 -24.48 -29.19 -53.99
CA ARG A 33 -25.73 -29.46 -53.19
C ARG A 33 -25.51 -30.10 -51.78
N SER A 34 -26.39 -29.78 -50.82
CA SER A 34 -26.62 -30.42 -49.47
C SER A 34 -27.86 -31.36 -49.52
N PRO A 35 -28.52 -31.82 -48.43
CA PRO A 35 -28.22 -31.92 -46.97
C PRO A 35 -28.60 -33.29 -46.29
N LEU A 36 -28.57 -33.35 -44.95
CA LEU A 36 -29.36 -34.20 -43.99
C LEU A 36 -28.67 -35.33 -43.16
N ASP A 37 -28.99 -35.27 -41.86
CA ASP A 37 -28.90 -36.15 -40.66
C ASP A 37 -29.34 -37.65 -40.77
N PRO A 38 -29.33 -38.49 -39.69
CA PRO A 38 -28.50 -38.54 -38.44
C PRO A 38 -28.05 -39.99 -38.02
N MET A 39 -27.59 -40.15 -36.77
CA MET A 39 -27.64 -41.35 -35.87
C MET A 39 -26.46 -42.34 -35.72
N ALA A 40 -26.06 -42.48 -34.44
CA ALA A 40 -25.73 -43.69 -33.66
C ALA A 40 -24.48 -44.59 -33.95
N SER A 41 -23.78 -44.87 -32.84
CA SER A 41 -22.82 -45.98 -32.56
C SER A 41 -23.43 -47.39 -32.77
N PRO A 42 -22.69 -48.54 -32.72
CA PRO A 42 -21.48 -48.81 -31.90
C PRO A 42 -20.41 -49.77 -32.51
N GLY A 43 -19.41 -50.18 -31.70
CA GLY A 43 -18.89 -51.57 -31.77
C GLY A 43 -17.37 -51.80 -31.84
N SER A 44 -16.79 -52.27 -30.75
CA SER A 44 -15.39 -52.69 -30.52
C SER A 44 -14.83 -53.81 -31.44
N GLY A 45 -13.50 -53.84 -31.63
CA GLY A 45 -12.75 -55.12 -31.66
C GLY A 45 -11.55 -55.31 -32.62
N LEU A 46 -10.43 -55.79 -32.04
CA LEU A 46 -9.35 -56.63 -32.63
C LEU A 46 -8.24 -56.03 -33.55
N ILE A 47 -7.14 -55.63 -32.88
CA ILE A 47 -5.74 -56.11 -33.02
C ILE A 47 -5.18 -56.48 -34.42
N LEU A 48 -4.10 -55.79 -34.83
CA LEU A 48 -2.87 -56.40 -35.37
C LEU A 48 -1.67 -55.43 -35.27
N GLN A 49 -0.50 -55.93 -34.83
CA GLN A 49 0.74 -55.14 -34.69
C GLN A 49 1.45 -54.92 -36.03
N ALA A 50 2.02 -53.73 -36.26
CA ALA A 50 3.42 -53.53 -36.64
C ALA A 50 3.79 -52.03 -36.79
N ASN A 51 5.07 -51.71 -36.56
CA ASN A 51 5.77 -50.46 -36.89
C ASN A 51 5.39 -49.19 -36.11
N PHE A 52 5.95 -49.06 -34.90
CA PHE A 52 6.19 -47.77 -34.26
C PHE A 52 7.16 -46.92 -35.09
N VAL A 53 6.68 -45.80 -35.63
CA VAL A 53 7.52 -44.61 -35.82
C VAL A 53 7.23 -43.72 -34.62
N HIS A 54 8.25 -43.39 -33.83
CA HIS A 54 8.07 -42.59 -32.61
C HIS A 54 7.45 -41.23 -32.93
N SER A 55 6.29 -40.95 -32.34
CA SER A 55 5.71 -39.61 -32.33
C SER A 55 6.40 -38.77 -31.25
N GLN A 56 6.53 -37.46 -31.50
CA GLN A 56 7.27 -36.55 -30.65
C GLN A 56 6.60 -36.37 -29.28
N ARG A 57 7.36 -36.51 -28.19
CA ARG A 57 7.01 -35.85 -26.93
C ARG A 57 7.55 -34.41 -27.03
N ARG A 58 6.64 -33.45 -27.21
CA ARG A 58 7.00 -32.02 -27.24
C ARG A 58 7.38 -31.60 -25.82
N GLU A 59 8.63 -31.21 -25.60
CA GLU A 59 9.10 -30.83 -24.27
C GLU A 59 8.44 -29.53 -23.79
N SER A 60 8.10 -29.51 -22.50
CA SER A 60 7.48 -28.38 -21.82
C SER A 60 8.50 -27.27 -21.58
N PHE A 61 8.08 -26.01 -21.74
CA PHE A 61 8.87 -24.81 -21.46
C PHE A 61 9.52 -24.77 -20.07
N LEU A 62 8.97 -25.49 -19.09
CA LEU A 62 9.40 -25.48 -17.69
C LEU A 62 10.44 -26.55 -17.32
N TYR A 63 10.62 -27.61 -18.12
CA TYR A 63 11.57 -28.69 -17.82
C TYR A 63 12.09 -29.35 -19.10
N ARG A 64 13.41 -29.38 -19.24
CA ARG A 64 14.19 -30.35 -20.02
C ARG A 64 15.07 -31.14 -19.06
N SER A 65 15.31 -32.42 -19.34
CA SER A 65 16.06 -33.30 -18.43
C SER A 65 17.53 -33.41 -18.87
N ASP A 66 18.45 -33.08 -17.97
CA ASP A 66 19.88 -33.37 -18.15
C ASP A 66 20.12 -34.88 -18.03
N SER A 67 20.40 -35.53 -19.17
CA SER A 67 20.95 -36.87 -19.19
C SER A 67 21.89 -37.06 -20.39
N ASP A 68 23.15 -36.68 -20.22
CA ASP A 68 24.31 -37.28 -20.89
C ASP A 68 25.61 -36.80 -20.20
N TYR A 69 25.87 -37.35 -19.00
CA TYR A 69 27.15 -37.20 -18.31
C TYR A 69 27.93 -38.51 -18.48
N ASP A 70 28.83 -38.57 -19.46
CA ASP A 70 29.74 -39.71 -19.62
C ASP A 70 31.20 -39.23 -19.77
N LEU A 71 32.07 -39.79 -18.93
CA LEU A 71 33.41 -39.28 -18.67
C LEU A 71 34.48 -40.09 -19.43
N SER A 72 35.27 -39.46 -20.30
CA SER A 72 36.60 -39.99 -20.61
C SER A 72 37.62 -38.93 -21.09
N PRO A 73 38.87 -38.95 -20.59
CA PRO A 73 39.82 -37.88 -20.86
C PRO A 73 40.84 -38.20 -21.97
N LYS A 74 41.18 -37.22 -22.82
CA LYS A 74 42.55 -36.82 -23.24
C LYS A 74 42.54 -35.97 -24.53
N SER A 75 43.04 -34.73 -24.44
CA SER A 75 44.30 -34.29 -25.08
C SER A 75 44.36 -32.76 -25.15
N MET A 76 45.56 -32.19 -24.93
CA MET A 76 45.78 -30.75 -25.07
C MET A 76 45.94 -30.38 -26.55
N SER A 77 45.27 -29.31 -26.99
CA SER A 77 45.70 -28.54 -28.15
C SER A 77 45.49 -27.04 -27.91
N ARG A 78 46.52 -26.26 -28.18
CA ARG A 78 46.48 -24.79 -28.18
C ARG A 78 46.33 -24.31 -29.62
N ASN A 79 45.27 -23.55 -29.92
CA ASN A 79 45.33 -22.23 -30.57
C ASN A 79 43.98 -21.77 -31.19
N SER A 80 43.83 -20.44 -31.25
CA SER A 80 43.05 -19.66 -32.23
C SER A 80 41.52 -19.80 -32.31
N SER A 81 40.86 -18.92 -31.53
CA SER A 81 40.04 -17.79 -32.01
C SER A 81 38.72 -17.99 -32.79
N ILE A 82 37.77 -17.16 -32.36
CA ILE A 82 36.67 -16.47 -33.08
C ILE A 82 35.26 -16.92 -32.71
N ALA A 83 34.38 -15.91 -32.65
CA ALA A 83 33.04 -15.91 -32.10
C ALA A 83 32.06 -16.94 -32.69
N SER A 84 31.49 -17.74 -31.79
CA SER A 84 30.12 -18.28 -31.84
C SER A 84 29.71 -18.65 -30.41
N ASP A 85 28.41 -18.92 -30.21
CA ASP A 85 27.82 -19.47 -28.98
C ASP A 85 27.65 -18.50 -27.80
N ILE A 86 27.11 -17.32 -28.11
CA ILE A 86 26.26 -16.57 -27.16
C ILE A 86 24.84 -17.18 -27.21
N HIS A 87 24.66 -18.33 -26.55
CA HIS A 87 23.36 -18.83 -26.12
C HIS A 87 23.57 -19.64 -24.84
N GLY A 88 23.83 -18.93 -23.73
CA GLY A 88 23.68 -19.54 -22.42
C GLY A 88 22.19 -19.76 -22.16
N ASP A 89 21.82 -21.00 -21.85
CA ASP A 89 20.43 -21.37 -21.59
C ASP A 89 19.84 -20.56 -20.43
N ASP A 90 18.72 -19.87 -20.69
CA ASP A 90 17.90 -19.20 -19.67
C ASP A 90 17.21 -20.27 -18.80
N MET A 91 17.98 -20.94 -17.94
CA MET A 91 17.44 -21.83 -16.93
C MET A 91 16.50 -21.03 -16.04
N ILE A 92 15.26 -21.51 -15.88
CA ILE A 92 14.19 -20.81 -15.18
C ILE A 92 14.42 -20.92 -13.66
N VAL A 93 15.39 -20.15 -13.18
CA VAL A 93 15.67 -19.91 -11.77
C VAL A 93 14.96 -18.61 -11.35
N THR A 94 14.39 -18.59 -10.15
CA THR A 94 13.84 -17.36 -9.59
C THR A 94 14.95 -16.30 -9.50
N PRO A 95 14.69 -15.04 -9.87
CA PRO A 95 15.75 -14.02 -9.92
C PRO A 95 16.39 -13.80 -8.55
N PHE A 96 15.60 -13.91 -7.47
CA PHE A 96 16.09 -13.85 -6.10
C PHE A 96 17.13 -14.95 -5.79
N ALA A 97 16.83 -16.23 -6.06
CA ALA A 97 17.78 -17.32 -5.82
C ALA A 97 19.04 -17.21 -6.70
N GLN A 98 18.90 -16.67 -7.92
CA GLN A 98 20.02 -16.40 -8.82
C GLN A 98 20.93 -15.29 -8.28
N VAL A 99 20.36 -14.21 -7.72
CA VAL A 99 21.11 -13.13 -7.05
C VAL A 99 21.78 -13.66 -5.79
N LEU A 100 21.06 -14.39 -4.94
CA LEU A 100 21.58 -14.92 -3.68
C LEU A 100 22.76 -15.90 -3.91
N ALA A 101 22.64 -16.83 -4.87
CA ALA A 101 23.73 -17.71 -5.26
C ALA A 101 24.94 -16.95 -5.82
N SER A 102 24.70 -15.85 -6.55
CA SER A 102 25.77 -14.97 -7.06
C SER A 102 26.46 -14.22 -5.93
N LEU A 103 25.73 -13.66 -4.98
CA LEU A 103 26.27 -12.95 -3.81
C LEU A 103 27.05 -13.89 -2.89
N ARG A 104 26.52 -15.09 -2.59
CA ARG A 104 27.25 -16.15 -1.87
C ARG A 104 28.57 -16.53 -2.59
N THR A 105 28.59 -16.53 -3.92
CA THR A 105 29.81 -16.74 -4.73
C THR A 105 30.79 -15.56 -4.62
N VAL A 106 30.29 -14.32 -4.66
CA VAL A 106 31.11 -13.11 -4.46
C VAL A 106 31.73 -13.12 -3.06
N ARG A 107 30.95 -13.39 -2.01
CA ARG A 107 31.40 -13.52 -0.62
C ARG A 107 32.50 -14.56 -0.47
N ASN A 108 32.31 -15.76 -1.04
CA ASN A 108 33.32 -16.82 -0.97
C ASN A 108 34.62 -16.45 -1.69
N ASN A 109 34.54 -15.77 -2.85
CA ASN A 109 35.71 -15.26 -3.54
C ASN A 109 36.39 -14.11 -2.76
N PHE A 110 35.62 -13.23 -2.11
CA PHE A 110 36.15 -12.15 -1.29
C PHE A 110 36.92 -12.67 -0.07
N GLY A 111 36.36 -13.64 0.66
CA GLY A 111 37.04 -14.30 1.78
C GLY A 111 38.30 -15.08 1.38
N ALA A 112 38.37 -15.57 0.14
CA ALA A 112 39.57 -16.18 -0.42
C ALA A 112 40.63 -15.13 -0.85
N LEU A 113 40.22 -14.01 -1.44
CA LEU A 113 41.11 -12.92 -1.89
C LEU A 113 41.73 -12.13 -0.72
N THR A 114 41.03 -12.04 0.40
CA THR A 114 41.47 -11.35 1.64
C THR A 114 42.21 -12.26 2.62
N ASN A 115 42.42 -13.54 2.26
CA ASN A 115 42.97 -14.62 3.09
C ASN A 115 42.19 -14.93 4.40
N LEU A 116 41.06 -14.28 4.67
CA LEU A 116 40.25 -14.48 5.88
C LEU A 116 39.75 -15.93 6.04
N GLN A 117 39.61 -16.69 4.96
CA GLN A 117 39.26 -18.12 5.03
C GLN A 117 40.36 -19.04 5.59
N GLN A 118 41.63 -18.62 5.62
CA GLN A 118 42.72 -19.50 6.08
C GLN A 118 42.77 -19.68 7.61
N ASP A 119 42.29 -18.71 8.39
CA ASP A 119 42.39 -18.77 9.86
C ASP A 119 41.34 -19.66 10.54
N ARG A 120 40.18 -19.94 9.90
CA ARG A 120 39.23 -20.93 10.45
C ARG A 120 39.68 -22.39 10.27
N ALA A 121 40.61 -22.68 9.36
CA ALA A 121 41.05 -24.04 9.05
C ALA A 121 42.37 -24.46 9.74
N SER A 122 43.11 -23.53 10.35
CA SER A 122 44.49 -23.74 10.83
C SER A 122 44.61 -24.45 12.19
N ASN A 123 43.50 -24.77 12.85
CA ASN A 123 43.47 -25.30 14.23
C ASN A 123 43.81 -26.81 14.38
N LYS A 124 44.48 -27.44 13.41
CA LYS A 124 45.07 -28.78 13.55
C LYS A 124 46.61 -28.71 13.62
N ARG A 125 47.12 -28.60 14.86
CA ARG A 125 48.57 -28.60 15.16
C ARG A 125 49.29 -29.85 14.64
N SER A 126 50.50 -29.66 14.15
CA SER A 126 51.60 -30.62 14.25
C SER A 126 52.93 -29.86 14.41
N PRO A 127 53.90 -30.34 15.23
CA PRO A 127 54.99 -29.50 15.70
C PRO A 127 56.26 -29.52 14.82
N MET A 128 57.11 -28.51 15.03
CA MET A 128 58.50 -28.35 14.55
C MET A 128 58.71 -28.02 13.05
N CYS A 129 58.79 -26.72 12.75
CA CYS A 129 60.00 -26.14 12.14
C CYS A 129 60.13 -24.65 12.51
N ASN A 130 61.29 -24.03 12.24
CA ASN A 130 61.71 -22.71 12.72
C ASN A 130 60.74 -21.55 12.38
N PRO A 131 60.67 -20.49 13.19
CA PRO A 131 59.90 -19.29 12.85
C PRO A 131 60.53 -18.56 11.66
N PRO A 132 59.73 -18.02 10.72
CA PRO A 132 60.22 -17.07 9.73
C PRO A 132 60.61 -15.73 10.40
N PRO A 133 61.43 -14.89 9.75
CA PRO A 133 61.75 -13.57 10.29
C PRO A 133 60.50 -12.71 10.39
N ILE A 134 60.38 -11.94 11.46
CA ILE A 134 59.30 -10.98 11.66
C ILE A 134 59.46 -9.86 10.63
N THR A 135 58.78 -9.99 9.50
CA THR A 135 58.46 -8.86 8.63
C THR A 135 57.62 -7.91 9.48
N LYS A 136 58.03 -6.64 9.58
CA LYS A 136 57.19 -5.63 10.21
C LYS A 136 55.96 -5.45 9.34
N THR A 137 54.80 -5.88 9.82
CA THR A 137 53.51 -5.45 9.26
C THR A 137 53.52 -3.93 9.25
N THR A 138 53.43 -3.35 8.07
CA THR A 138 53.22 -1.90 7.95
C THR A 138 51.83 -1.58 8.48
N PHE A 139 51.67 -0.44 9.17
CA PHE A 139 50.41 0.01 9.77
C PHE A 139 49.20 0.00 8.79
N THR A 140 49.48 0.05 7.48
CA THR A 140 48.53 -0.07 6.38
C THR A 140 47.97 -1.49 6.16
N GLU A 141 48.70 -2.52 6.55
CA GLU A 141 48.35 -3.94 6.36
C GLU A 141 47.37 -4.42 7.44
N GLU A 142 47.57 -3.98 8.68
CA GLU A 142 46.62 -4.19 9.79
C GLU A 142 45.31 -3.42 9.57
N ALA A 143 45.38 -2.18 9.05
CA ALA A 143 44.20 -1.42 8.64
C ALA A 143 43.45 -2.06 7.47
N TYR A 144 44.18 -2.64 6.50
CA TYR A 144 43.59 -3.40 5.39
C TYR A 144 42.89 -4.67 5.89
N GLN A 145 43.53 -5.44 6.77
CA GLN A 145 42.94 -6.67 7.32
C GLN A 145 41.69 -6.39 8.16
N LYS A 146 41.72 -5.29 8.95
CA LYS A 146 40.56 -4.81 9.70
C LYS A 146 39.40 -4.47 8.77
N LEU A 147 39.62 -3.61 7.77
CA LEU A 147 38.59 -3.21 6.80
C LEU A 147 38.03 -4.41 6.01
N ALA A 148 38.88 -5.37 5.65
CA ALA A 148 38.47 -6.60 4.98
C ALA A 148 37.61 -7.51 5.88
N THR A 149 37.82 -7.46 7.20
CA THR A 149 37.01 -8.22 8.18
C THR A 149 35.65 -7.54 8.35
N GLU A 150 35.63 -6.23 8.62
CA GLU A 150 34.41 -5.42 8.78
C GLU A 150 33.51 -5.53 7.53
N THR A 151 34.06 -5.42 6.33
CA THR A 151 33.28 -5.58 5.08
C THR A 151 32.83 -7.02 4.78
N LEU A 152 33.50 -8.04 5.33
CA LEU A 152 33.01 -9.42 5.25
C LEU A 152 31.86 -9.67 6.24
N GLU A 153 31.93 -9.08 7.44
CA GLU A 153 30.87 -9.13 8.45
C GLU A 153 29.61 -8.39 7.97
N GLU A 154 29.75 -7.19 7.39
CA GLU A 154 28.64 -6.47 6.74
C GLU A 154 28.02 -7.28 5.59
N LEU A 155 28.83 -7.96 4.77
CA LEU A 155 28.34 -8.78 3.66
C LEU A 155 27.63 -10.05 4.14
N ASP A 156 28.12 -10.68 5.21
CA ASP A 156 27.47 -11.84 5.84
C ASP A 156 26.14 -11.43 6.48
N TRP A 157 26.09 -10.28 7.17
CA TRP A 157 24.85 -9.72 7.69
C TRP A 157 23.86 -9.37 6.57
N CYS A 158 24.30 -8.73 5.48
CA CYS A 158 23.43 -8.45 4.33
C CYS A 158 22.87 -9.72 3.68
N LEU A 159 23.63 -10.82 3.65
CA LEU A 159 23.16 -12.10 3.13
C LEU A 159 22.11 -12.74 4.05
N ASP A 160 22.33 -12.72 5.36
CA ASP A 160 21.38 -13.18 6.36
C ASP A 160 20.06 -12.38 6.34
N GLN A 161 20.16 -11.05 6.26
CA GLN A 161 18.99 -10.18 6.11
C GLN A 161 18.24 -10.41 4.78
N LEU A 162 18.95 -10.67 3.67
CA LEU A 162 18.29 -11.06 2.43
C LEU A 162 17.56 -12.41 2.55
N GLU A 163 18.12 -13.37 3.27
CA GLU A 163 17.55 -14.70 3.46
C GLU A 163 16.33 -14.69 4.42
N THR A 164 16.34 -13.85 5.47
CA THR A 164 15.19 -13.63 6.35
C THR A 164 14.08 -12.79 5.69
N LEU A 165 14.42 -11.88 4.76
CA LEU A 165 13.47 -11.15 3.90
C LEU A 165 12.71 -12.03 2.88
N GLN A 166 12.90 -13.36 2.91
CA GLN A 166 12.22 -14.35 2.04
C GLN A 166 10.71 -14.53 2.36
N THR A 167 10.00 -13.44 2.60
CA THR A 167 8.54 -13.41 2.63
C THR A 167 8.00 -13.98 1.33
N ARG A 168 7.07 -14.94 1.40
CA ARG A 168 6.61 -15.72 0.24
C ARG A 168 6.11 -14.81 -0.90
N HIS A 169 5.50 -13.68 -0.57
CA HIS A 169 4.99 -12.72 -1.53
C HIS A 169 6.10 -12.03 -2.34
N SER A 170 7.10 -11.40 -1.72
CA SER A 170 8.12 -10.61 -2.42
C SER A 170 8.90 -11.44 -3.45
N VAL A 171 9.37 -12.62 -3.06
CA VAL A 171 10.12 -13.54 -3.93
C VAL A 171 9.23 -14.14 -5.04
N SER A 172 7.98 -14.48 -4.72
CA SER A 172 7.02 -14.94 -5.73
C SER A 172 6.68 -13.84 -6.74
N GLU A 173 6.61 -12.58 -6.32
CA GLU A 173 6.38 -11.45 -7.20
C GLU A 173 7.57 -11.19 -8.12
N MET A 174 8.81 -11.19 -7.61
CA MET A 174 10.01 -11.07 -8.45
C MET A 174 10.06 -12.18 -9.52
N ALA A 175 9.72 -13.41 -9.14
CA ALA A 175 9.63 -14.53 -10.07
C ALA A 175 8.49 -14.32 -11.08
N SER A 176 7.28 -14.01 -10.62
CA SER A 176 6.09 -13.73 -11.45
C SER A 176 6.35 -12.62 -12.46
N ASN A 177 7.01 -11.53 -12.05
CA ASN A 177 7.38 -10.42 -12.93
C ASN A 177 8.45 -10.84 -13.97
N LYS A 178 9.43 -11.69 -13.62
CA LYS A 178 10.35 -12.30 -14.60
C LYS A 178 9.59 -13.17 -15.60
N PHE A 179 8.68 -14.03 -15.14
CA PHE A 179 7.82 -14.87 -15.98
C PHE A 179 6.93 -14.05 -16.92
N LYS A 180 6.22 -13.04 -16.40
CA LYS A 180 5.37 -12.13 -17.18
C LYS A 180 6.17 -11.41 -18.26
N ARG A 181 7.41 -10.97 -17.98
CA ARG A 181 8.31 -10.36 -18.97
C ARG A 181 8.79 -11.35 -20.03
N MET A 182 9.22 -12.56 -19.63
CA MET A 182 9.63 -13.61 -20.57
C MET A 182 8.48 -14.01 -21.50
N LEU A 183 7.28 -14.23 -20.95
CA LEU A 183 6.09 -14.57 -21.73
C LEU A 183 5.72 -13.45 -22.72
N ASN A 184 5.74 -12.18 -22.29
CA ASN A 184 5.51 -11.04 -23.20
C ASN A 184 6.49 -11.01 -24.39
N ARG A 185 7.76 -11.37 -24.19
CA ARG A 185 8.75 -11.45 -25.28
C ARG A 185 8.37 -12.52 -26.31
N GLU A 186 8.04 -13.73 -25.85
CA GLU A 186 7.63 -14.84 -26.72
C GLU A 186 6.29 -14.56 -27.42
N LEU A 187 5.33 -13.93 -26.73
CA LEU A 187 4.04 -13.53 -27.31
C LEU A 187 4.19 -12.41 -28.36
N THR A 188 5.14 -11.49 -28.19
CA THR A 188 5.46 -10.47 -29.20
C THR A 188 5.98 -11.14 -30.48
N HIS A 189 6.96 -12.03 -30.35
CA HIS A 189 7.50 -12.80 -31.47
C HIS A 189 6.40 -13.64 -32.16
N LEU A 190 5.55 -14.32 -31.39
CA LEU A 190 4.41 -15.08 -31.93
C LEU A 190 3.41 -14.20 -32.70
N SER A 191 3.22 -12.95 -32.27
CA SER A 191 2.33 -11.99 -32.93
C SER A 191 2.85 -11.54 -34.29
N GLU A 192 4.16 -11.33 -34.41
CA GLU A 192 4.83 -10.96 -35.66
C GLU A 192 4.86 -12.10 -36.69
N MET A 193 4.90 -13.36 -36.24
CA MET A 193 5.01 -14.54 -37.11
C MET A 193 3.81 -14.77 -38.04
N SER A 194 2.58 -14.46 -37.61
CA SER A 194 1.37 -14.66 -38.45
C SER A 194 0.13 -13.98 -37.88
N ARG A 195 -0.89 -13.75 -38.72
CA ARG A 195 -2.21 -13.24 -38.27
C ARG A 195 -2.90 -14.17 -37.25
N SER A 196 -2.71 -15.48 -37.37
CA SER A 196 -3.17 -16.46 -36.37
C SER A 196 -2.34 -16.41 -35.08
N GLY A 197 -1.03 -16.20 -35.18
CA GLY A 197 -0.13 -16.02 -34.05
C GLY A 197 -0.46 -14.74 -33.26
N ASN A 198 -0.82 -13.65 -33.95
CA ASN A 198 -1.33 -12.43 -33.36
C ASN A 198 -2.60 -12.68 -32.54
N GLN A 199 -3.62 -13.34 -33.11
CA GLN A 199 -4.85 -13.67 -32.38
C GLN A 199 -4.61 -14.57 -31.14
N VAL A 200 -3.71 -15.54 -31.24
CA VAL A 200 -3.32 -16.39 -30.10
C VAL A 200 -2.53 -15.59 -29.06
N SER A 201 -1.66 -14.67 -29.50
CA SER A 201 -0.90 -13.76 -28.64
C SER A 201 -1.80 -12.82 -27.86
N GLU A 202 -2.77 -12.17 -28.53
CA GLU A 202 -3.80 -11.34 -27.90
C GLU A 202 -4.62 -12.14 -26.88
N PHE A 203 -5.03 -13.37 -27.20
CA PHE A 203 -5.76 -14.24 -26.28
C PHE A 203 -4.94 -14.59 -25.03
N ILE A 204 -3.70 -15.05 -25.18
CA ILE A 204 -2.85 -15.43 -24.04
C ILE A 204 -2.52 -14.18 -23.20
N SER A 205 -2.21 -13.05 -23.85
CA SER A 205 -1.89 -11.79 -23.18
C SER A 205 -3.09 -11.17 -22.44
N SER A 206 -4.32 -11.38 -22.91
CA SER A 206 -5.52 -10.90 -22.21
C SER A 206 -6.05 -11.86 -21.13
N THR A 207 -5.60 -13.12 -21.12
CA THR A 207 -6.14 -14.17 -20.21
C THR A 207 -5.17 -14.58 -19.11
N PHE A 208 -3.86 -14.65 -19.39
CA PHE A 208 -2.84 -15.22 -18.47
C PHE A 208 -1.75 -14.21 -18.06
N LEU A 209 -1.71 -13.05 -18.69
CA LEU A 209 -0.94 -11.90 -18.19
C LEU A 209 -1.95 -10.94 -17.57
N ASP A 210 -1.65 -10.45 -16.36
CA ASP A 210 -2.32 -9.26 -15.86
C ASP A 210 -2.01 -8.11 -16.80
N LYS A 211 -2.97 -7.76 -17.66
CA LYS A 211 -3.08 -6.39 -18.12
C LYS A 211 -3.24 -5.53 -16.87
N GLN A 212 -2.41 -4.51 -16.71
CA GLN A 212 -2.54 -3.54 -15.63
C GLN A 212 -3.90 -2.82 -15.73
N HIS A 213 -4.90 -3.40 -15.07
CA HIS A 213 -6.17 -2.77 -14.70
C HIS A 213 -6.89 -1.99 -15.82
N GLU A 214 -7.42 -2.69 -16.83
CA GLU A 214 -8.53 -2.14 -17.66
C GLU A 214 -9.86 -2.15 -16.86
N VAL A 215 -9.92 -1.42 -15.74
CA VAL A 215 -11.15 -1.29 -14.95
C VAL A 215 -12.10 -0.33 -15.65
N GLU A 216 -13.17 -0.84 -16.24
CA GLU A 216 -14.17 0.00 -16.89
C GLU A 216 -15.07 0.67 -15.85
N MET A 217 -15.22 2.00 -15.97
CA MET A 217 -16.19 2.76 -15.18
C MET A 217 -17.60 2.33 -15.55
N PRO A 218 -18.49 2.06 -14.57
CA PRO A 218 -19.90 1.91 -14.87
C PRO A 218 -20.42 3.15 -15.60
N THR A 219 -21.23 2.92 -16.63
CA THR A 219 -21.91 3.97 -17.40
C THR A 219 -23.42 3.77 -17.28
N PRO A 220 -24.23 4.86 -17.29
CA PRO A 220 -25.68 4.74 -17.28
C PRO A 220 -26.17 3.98 -18.52
N GLN A 221 -26.65 2.75 -18.34
CA GLN A 221 -27.30 2.01 -19.41
C GLN A 221 -28.63 2.68 -19.76
N THR A 222 -28.85 2.97 -21.05
CA THR A 222 -30.10 3.60 -21.49
C THR A 222 -31.28 2.65 -21.24
N GLN A 223 -32.25 3.09 -20.43
CA GLN A 223 -33.38 2.28 -19.98
C GLN A 223 -34.30 1.85 -21.14
N LYS A 224 -33.99 0.72 -21.76
CA LYS A 224 -34.84 0.04 -22.75
C LYS A 224 -34.80 -1.49 -22.66
N GLU A 225 -34.81 -2.04 -21.45
CA GLU A 225 -35.41 -3.36 -21.22
C GLU A 225 -35.85 -3.51 -19.76
N LYS A 226 -37.13 -3.88 -19.57
CA LYS A 226 -37.76 -3.97 -18.24
C LYS A 226 -38.07 -5.42 -17.91
N GLU A 227 -37.74 -5.79 -16.67
CA GLU A 227 -38.35 -6.88 -15.90
C GLU A 227 -38.20 -8.33 -16.42
N LYS A 228 -37.32 -9.10 -15.75
CA LYS A 228 -37.69 -10.44 -15.25
C LYS A 228 -36.87 -10.86 -14.05
N LYS A 229 -37.46 -11.76 -13.25
CA LYS A 229 -36.99 -12.20 -11.93
C LYS A 229 -35.63 -12.90 -11.97
N ASN A 230 -34.65 -12.32 -11.28
CA ASN A 230 -33.93 -12.92 -10.15
C ASN A 230 -33.14 -11.77 -9.51
N LYS A 231 -33.15 -11.62 -8.17
CA LYS A 231 -32.26 -10.65 -7.51
C LYS A 231 -30.85 -11.25 -7.47
N PRO A 232 -29.85 -10.71 -8.19
CA PRO A 232 -28.49 -11.17 -8.03
C PRO A 232 -27.92 -10.67 -6.70
N MET A 233 -26.92 -11.37 -6.17
CA MET A 233 -26.17 -10.98 -4.97
C MET A 233 -25.38 -9.66 -5.15
N SER A 234 -25.37 -9.09 -6.37
CA SER A 234 -24.57 -7.95 -6.80
C SER A 234 -25.32 -6.59 -6.78
N GLN A 235 -26.39 -6.47 -6.01
CA GLN A 235 -27.02 -5.16 -5.74
C GLN A 235 -26.54 -4.68 -4.38
N ILE A 236 -25.81 -3.56 -4.35
CA ILE A 236 -25.44 -2.88 -3.11
C ILE A 236 -26.73 -2.53 -2.36
N ILE A 237 -27.00 -3.23 -1.26
CA ILE A 237 -28.17 -3.02 -0.41
C ILE A 237 -27.87 -1.84 0.50
N GLY A 238 -28.33 -0.64 0.11
CA GLY A 238 -28.06 0.57 0.88
C GLY A 238 -28.28 1.86 0.11
N VAL A 239 -28.16 1.82 -1.23
CA VAL A 239 -28.28 3.02 -2.07
C VAL A 239 -29.66 3.68 -1.90
N LYS A 240 -29.70 4.78 -1.13
CA LYS A 240 -30.88 5.61 -0.88
C LYS A 240 -31.31 6.21 -2.22
N LYS A 241 -32.54 5.93 -2.62
CA LYS A 241 -33.10 6.44 -3.87
C LYS A 241 -33.11 7.97 -3.85
N LEU A 242 -32.63 8.58 -4.95
CA LEU A 242 -32.48 10.03 -5.14
C LEU A 242 -33.67 10.83 -4.54
N GLN A 243 -33.41 11.56 -3.45
CA GLN A 243 -34.43 12.39 -2.78
C GLN A 243 -34.57 13.77 -3.46
N HIS A 244 -33.51 14.22 -4.14
CA HIS A 244 -33.40 15.55 -4.72
C HIS A 244 -33.74 15.58 -6.22
N SER A 245 -34.99 15.23 -6.57
CA SER A 245 -35.49 15.34 -7.95
C SER A 245 -35.84 16.78 -8.33
N SER A 246 -34.83 17.65 -8.43
CA SER A 246 -35.00 19.03 -8.89
C SER A 246 -33.92 19.42 -9.90
N SER A 247 -34.28 19.42 -11.18
CA SER A 247 -33.46 20.05 -12.22
C SER A 247 -33.29 21.53 -11.87
N LEU A 248 -32.07 21.91 -11.48
CA LEU A 248 -31.74 23.28 -11.14
C LEU A 248 -31.56 24.05 -12.45
N THR A 249 -32.60 24.79 -12.85
CA THR A 249 -32.44 25.79 -13.91
C THR A 249 -31.32 26.75 -13.53
N ASN A 250 -30.33 26.95 -14.41
CA ASN A 250 -29.09 27.73 -14.19
C ASN A 250 -29.25 29.10 -13.49
N SER A 251 -30.45 29.68 -13.50
CA SER A 251 -30.79 30.95 -12.85
C SER A 251 -30.95 30.90 -11.32
N ASN A 252 -31.05 29.71 -10.71
CA ASN A 252 -31.38 29.51 -9.28
C ASN A 252 -30.33 28.66 -8.52
N ILE A 253 -29.09 28.57 -9.03
CA ILE A 253 -28.03 27.80 -8.37
C ILE A 253 -27.47 28.62 -7.19
N PRO A 254 -27.44 28.09 -5.95
CA PRO A 254 -26.91 28.81 -4.79
C PRO A 254 -25.40 29.09 -4.89
N ARG A 255 -24.93 30.13 -4.20
CA ARG A 255 -23.53 30.59 -4.29
C ARG A 255 -22.51 29.49 -4.00
N PHE A 256 -22.80 28.62 -3.04
CA PHE A 256 -21.93 27.54 -2.56
C PHE A 256 -22.50 26.13 -2.86
N GLY A 257 -23.35 26.00 -3.89
CA GLY A 257 -24.02 24.74 -4.24
C GLY A 257 -25.19 24.35 -3.31
N VAL A 258 -25.20 24.83 -2.06
CA VAL A 258 -26.26 24.61 -1.07
C VAL A 258 -27.04 25.89 -0.78
N LYS A 259 -28.32 25.77 -0.44
CA LYS A 259 -29.13 26.90 0.07
C LYS A 259 -28.87 27.03 1.57
N SER A 260 -28.40 28.20 2.01
CA SER A 260 -28.23 28.51 3.43
C SER A 260 -28.89 29.84 3.77
N GLU A 261 -29.29 30.01 5.03
CA GLU A 261 -29.73 31.31 5.56
C GLU A 261 -28.53 32.15 6.07
N THR A 262 -27.34 31.53 6.22
CA THR A 262 -26.09 32.13 6.73
C THR A 262 -24.99 32.11 5.67
N GLU A 263 -25.32 32.51 4.42
CA GLU A 263 -24.34 32.52 3.31
C GLU A 263 -23.14 33.45 3.55
N ASP A 264 -23.30 34.54 4.32
CA ASP A 264 -22.22 35.49 4.61
C ASP A 264 -21.24 34.97 5.67
N GLU A 265 -21.71 34.21 6.67
CA GLU A 265 -20.87 33.49 7.64
C GLU A 265 -20.11 32.37 6.94
N LEU A 266 -20.80 31.60 6.10
CA LEU A 266 -20.20 30.53 5.29
C LEU A 266 -19.11 31.09 4.36
N ALA A 267 -19.35 32.25 3.73
CA ALA A 267 -18.37 32.91 2.88
C ALA A 267 -17.07 33.27 3.62
N LYS A 268 -17.14 33.68 4.89
CA LYS A 268 -15.96 34.05 5.71
C LYS A 268 -15.12 32.84 6.05
N GLU A 269 -15.74 31.72 6.44
CA GLU A 269 -14.98 30.49 6.74
C GLU A 269 -14.35 29.88 5.46
N LEU A 270 -14.97 30.08 4.29
CA LEU A 270 -14.46 29.62 2.99
C LEU A 270 -13.40 30.54 2.34
N GLU A 271 -13.27 31.80 2.74
CA GLU A 271 -12.25 32.75 2.24
C GLU A 271 -10.82 32.22 2.41
N HIS A 272 -10.63 31.26 3.31
CA HIS A 272 -9.34 30.65 3.63
C HIS A 272 -9.28 29.14 3.36
N VAL A 273 -10.10 28.61 2.44
CA VAL A 273 -10.16 27.18 2.07
C VAL A 273 -8.79 26.58 1.69
N ASN A 274 -7.81 27.40 1.29
CA ASN A 274 -6.45 27.00 0.96
C ASN A 274 -5.49 26.88 2.18
N LYS A 275 -5.96 27.07 3.42
CA LYS A 275 -5.14 27.02 4.64
C LYS A 275 -5.45 25.79 5.50
N TRP A 276 -4.44 25.23 6.16
CA TRP A 276 -4.61 24.19 7.17
C TRP A 276 -5.51 24.64 8.33
N GLY A 277 -6.09 23.69 9.05
CA GLY A 277 -6.91 23.95 10.25
C GLY A 277 -8.17 24.79 10.00
N ARG A 278 -8.89 24.59 8.87
CA ARG A 278 -10.22 25.19 8.70
C ARG A 278 -11.22 24.56 9.66
N ASN A 279 -12.14 25.36 10.19
CA ASN A 279 -13.17 24.87 11.10
C ASN A 279 -14.34 24.26 10.31
N VAL A 280 -14.16 23.00 9.91
CA VAL A 280 -15.16 22.21 9.18
C VAL A 280 -16.49 22.06 9.95
N PHE A 281 -16.47 22.07 11.29
CA PHE A 281 -17.69 22.03 12.11
C PHE A 281 -18.57 23.28 11.92
N LYS A 282 -17.97 24.48 11.83
CA LYS A 282 -18.70 25.70 11.47
C LYS A 282 -19.21 25.66 10.02
N ILE A 283 -18.43 25.08 9.10
CA ILE A 283 -18.88 24.90 7.71
C ILE A 283 -20.11 23.97 7.70
N ALA A 284 -20.15 22.93 8.54
CA ALA A 284 -21.33 22.08 8.71
C ALA A 284 -22.52 22.86 9.29
N GLU A 285 -22.32 23.66 10.34
CA GLU A 285 -23.35 24.53 10.92
C GLU A 285 -23.94 25.50 9.88
N PHE A 286 -23.10 26.32 9.24
CA PHE A 286 -23.53 27.36 8.29
C PHE A 286 -23.96 26.84 6.92
N SER A 287 -23.82 25.55 6.63
CA SER A 287 -24.31 24.91 5.39
C SER A 287 -25.64 24.16 5.56
N GLY A 288 -26.19 24.10 6.78
CA GLY A 288 -27.35 23.26 7.08
C GLY A 288 -27.01 21.77 7.13
N ASN A 289 -25.85 21.44 7.71
CA ASN A 289 -25.24 20.11 7.74
C ASN A 289 -24.93 19.53 6.35
N ARG A 290 -24.40 20.38 5.45
CA ARG A 290 -23.91 20.00 4.11
C ARG A 290 -22.43 20.38 3.85
N PRO A 291 -21.50 20.11 4.79
CA PRO A 291 -20.10 20.51 4.65
C PRO A 291 -19.41 19.87 3.44
N LEU A 292 -19.68 18.60 3.12
CA LEU A 292 -18.99 17.91 2.03
C LEU A 292 -19.36 18.51 0.68
N THR A 293 -20.65 18.80 0.44
CA THR A 293 -21.08 19.45 -0.80
C THR A 293 -20.47 20.85 -0.92
N VAL A 294 -20.50 21.66 0.15
CA VAL A 294 -19.93 23.00 0.12
C VAL A 294 -18.41 22.98 -0.11
N MET A 295 -17.70 22.06 0.56
CA MET A 295 -16.26 21.93 0.44
C MET A 295 -15.86 21.51 -0.97
N MET A 296 -16.46 20.45 -1.50
CA MET A 296 -16.26 19.99 -2.88
C MET A 296 -16.62 21.07 -3.90
N TYR A 297 -17.74 21.78 -3.71
CA TYR A 297 -18.13 22.89 -4.58
C TYR A 297 -17.09 24.01 -4.60
N THR A 298 -16.58 24.39 -3.43
CA THR A 298 -15.59 25.47 -3.31
C THR A 298 -14.26 25.08 -3.94
N ILE A 299 -13.75 23.88 -3.63
CA ILE A 299 -12.49 23.33 -4.17
C ILE A 299 -12.54 23.17 -5.70
N PHE A 300 -13.66 22.69 -6.25
CA PHE A 300 -13.82 22.51 -7.70
C PHE A 300 -13.92 23.82 -8.48
N GLN A 301 -14.36 24.91 -7.84
CA GLN A 301 -14.33 26.26 -8.41
C GLN A 301 -12.91 26.86 -8.32
N GLU A 302 -12.27 26.75 -7.15
CA GLU A 302 -10.92 27.26 -6.87
C GLU A 302 -9.87 26.65 -7.81
N ARG A 303 -9.92 25.33 -8.04
CA ARG A 303 -9.03 24.60 -8.96
C ARG A 303 -9.51 24.54 -10.41
N ASP A 304 -10.58 25.25 -10.75
CA ASP A 304 -11.27 25.27 -12.06
C ASP A 304 -11.64 23.90 -12.69
N LEU A 305 -11.74 22.85 -11.86
CA LEU A 305 -11.95 21.46 -12.31
C LEU A 305 -13.25 21.29 -13.10
N LEU A 306 -14.29 22.07 -12.77
CA LEU A 306 -15.56 22.06 -13.50
C LEU A 306 -15.41 22.47 -14.97
N LYS A 307 -14.59 23.51 -15.26
CA LYS A 307 -14.35 23.94 -16.64
C LYS A 307 -13.39 22.98 -17.35
N THR A 308 -12.30 22.59 -16.68
CA THR A 308 -11.28 21.67 -17.22
C THR A 308 -11.90 20.35 -17.68
N PHE A 309 -12.74 19.73 -16.85
CA PHE A 309 -13.39 18.46 -17.15
C PHE A 309 -14.82 18.58 -17.70
N LYS A 310 -15.29 19.81 -17.93
CA LYS A 310 -16.60 20.15 -18.52
C LYS A 310 -17.76 19.51 -17.75
N ILE A 311 -17.69 19.53 -16.42
CA ILE A 311 -18.70 18.94 -15.54
C ILE A 311 -19.89 19.91 -15.47
N PRO A 312 -21.12 19.52 -15.87
CA PRO A 312 -22.28 20.39 -15.72
C PRO A 312 -22.60 20.63 -14.24
N LEU A 313 -22.84 21.88 -13.87
CA LEU A 313 -22.97 22.28 -12.46
C LEU A 313 -24.17 21.62 -11.76
N ASP A 314 -25.27 21.44 -12.47
CA ASP A 314 -26.47 20.72 -12.03
C ASP A 314 -26.17 19.23 -11.76
N THR A 315 -25.44 18.56 -12.66
CA THR A 315 -24.96 17.17 -12.47
C THR A 315 -24.02 17.06 -11.26
N PHE A 316 -23.13 18.03 -11.09
CA PHE A 316 -22.17 18.05 -9.99
C PHE A 316 -22.85 18.20 -8.62
N ILE A 317 -23.76 19.17 -8.47
CA ILE A 317 -24.53 19.35 -7.23
C ILE A 317 -25.42 18.12 -6.97
N THR A 318 -26.05 17.53 -8.01
CA THR A 318 -26.88 16.33 -7.86
C THR A 318 -26.07 15.15 -7.34
N TYR A 319 -24.86 14.92 -7.87
CA TYR A 319 -23.95 13.90 -7.35
C TYR A 319 -23.52 14.18 -5.90
N LEU A 320 -23.09 15.41 -5.58
CA LEU A 320 -22.61 15.75 -4.23
C LEU A 320 -23.70 15.63 -3.17
N MET A 321 -24.91 16.14 -3.43
CA MET A 321 -26.08 15.95 -2.55
C MET A 321 -26.34 14.47 -2.30
N THR A 322 -26.31 13.65 -3.37
CA THR A 322 -26.55 12.21 -3.27
C THR A 322 -25.43 11.50 -2.51
N LEU A 323 -24.16 11.86 -2.74
CA LEU A 323 -23.01 11.34 -1.99
C LEU A 323 -23.13 11.66 -0.50
N GLU A 324 -23.43 12.91 -0.17
CA GLU A 324 -23.56 13.38 1.20
C GLU A 324 -24.77 12.75 1.93
N ASP A 325 -25.87 12.43 1.22
CA ASP A 325 -27.00 11.65 1.75
C ASP A 325 -26.64 10.20 2.13
N HIS A 326 -25.52 9.66 1.60
CA HIS A 326 -25.03 8.31 1.90
C HIS A 326 -24.01 8.26 3.04
N TYR A 327 -23.55 9.40 3.56
CA TYR A 327 -22.91 9.42 4.87
C TYR A 327 -23.99 9.35 5.97
N HIS A 328 -23.67 8.69 7.08
CA HIS A 328 -24.64 8.38 8.15
C HIS A 328 -24.58 9.48 9.21
N GLY A 329 -25.69 10.21 9.40
CA GLY A 329 -25.76 11.31 10.36
C GLY A 329 -25.84 10.88 11.83
N ASP A 330 -26.01 9.58 12.08
CA ASP A 330 -26.00 8.90 13.37
C ASP A 330 -24.64 8.25 13.70
N VAL A 331 -23.67 8.32 12.78
CA VAL A 331 -22.27 7.91 12.99
C VAL A 331 -21.46 9.14 13.43
N ALA A 332 -20.72 9.04 14.55
CA ALA A 332 -20.20 10.20 15.27
C ALA A 332 -18.96 10.84 14.61
N TYR A 333 -18.08 10.01 14.04
CA TYR A 333 -16.84 10.41 13.39
C TYR A 333 -16.89 10.20 11.87
N HIS A 334 -17.02 8.97 11.38
CA HIS A 334 -16.93 8.62 9.95
C HIS A 334 -18.22 9.02 9.19
N ASN A 335 -18.44 10.33 9.07
CA ASN A 335 -19.60 10.97 8.46
C ASN A 335 -19.17 12.07 7.47
N ASN A 336 -20.14 12.82 6.94
CA ASN A 336 -19.88 13.85 5.94
C ASN A 336 -19.00 15.01 6.44
N ILE A 337 -18.90 15.25 7.75
CA ILE A 337 -18.00 16.25 8.31
C ILE A 337 -16.55 15.78 8.19
N HIS A 338 -16.26 14.50 8.51
CA HIS A 338 -14.92 13.92 8.38
C HIS A 338 -14.48 13.89 6.92
N ALA A 339 -15.33 13.37 6.02
CA ALA A 339 -15.07 13.36 4.58
C ALA A 339 -14.77 14.78 4.02
N ALA A 340 -15.44 15.81 4.55
CA ALA A 340 -15.17 17.21 4.19
C ALA A 340 -13.81 17.70 4.71
N ASP A 341 -13.38 17.31 5.92
CA ASP A 341 -12.07 17.64 6.48
C ASP A 341 -10.93 16.96 5.70
N VAL A 342 -11.08 15.66 5.38
CA VAL A 342 -10.10 14.92 4.57
C VAL A 342 -10.00 15.53 3.17
N THR A 343 -11.13 15.85 2.53
CA THR A 343 -11.14 16.51 1.21
C THR A 343 -10.47 17.88 1.24
N GLN A 344 -10.72 18.69 2.28
CA GLN A 344 -10.06 20.00 2.43
C GLN A 344 -8.56 19.86 2.73
N SER A 345 -8.19 18.88 3.56
CA SER A 345 -6.81 18.59 3.93
C SER A 345 -6.01 18.12 2.72
N THR A 346 -6.53 17.16 1.94
CA THR A 346 -5.95 16.76 0.64
C THR A 346 -5.84 17.95 -0.32
N HIS A 347 -6.83 18.83 -0.38
CA HIS A 347 -6.75 20.06 -1.19
C HIS A 347 -5.63 21.01 -0.76
N VAL A 348 -5.31 21.11 0.53
CA VAL A 348 -4.16 21.90 1.00
C VAL A 348 -2.84 21.21 0.64
N LEU A 349 -2.72 19.90 0.87
CA LEU A 349 -1.50 19.13 0.56
C LEU A 349 -1.18 19.07 -0.95
N LEU A 350 -2.21 19.09 -1.81
CA LEU A 350 -2.06 19.25 -3.27
C LEU A 350 -1.56 20.65 -3.70
N SER A 351 -1.44 21.61 -2.77
CA SER A 351 -0.91 22.96 -2.99
C SER A 351 0.46 23.18 -2.33
N THR A 352 1.05 22.15 -1.73
CA THR A 352 2.40 22.18 -1.15
C THR A 352 3.44 22.60 -2.21
N PRO A 353 4.26 23.64 -1.99
CA PRO A 353 5.26 24.12 -2.95
C PRO A 353 6.19 23.05 -3.54
N ALA A 354 6.68 22.10 -2.74
CA ALA A 354 7.51 20.98 -3.21
C ALA A 354 6.80 20.07 -4.25
N LEU A 355 5.46 20.16 -4.35
CA LEU A 355 4.59 19.42 -5.27
C LEU A 355 4.01 20.30 -6.39
N GLU A 356 4.45 21.56 -6.52
CA GLU A 356 3.97 22.48 -7.56
C GLU A 356 4.18 21.91 -8.97
N ALA A 357 3.10 21.89 -9.77
CA ALA A 357 3.06 21.35 -11.13
C ALA A 357 3.51 19.87 -11.27
N VAL A 358 3.66 19.13 -10.16
CA VAL A 358 3.97 17.69 -10.20
C VAL A 358 2.77 16.92 -10.74
N PHE A 359 1.58 17.12 -10.18
CA PHE A 359 0.37 16.37 -10.55
C PHE A 359 -0.40 16.99 -11.72
N THR A 360 -0.98 16.13 -12.57
CA THR A 360 -1.91 16.55 -13.62
C THR A 360 -3.30 16.82 -13.04
N ASP A 361 -4.11 17.60 -13.75
CA ASP A 361 -5.51 17.87 -13.37
C ASP A 361 -6.31 16.60 -13.10
N LEU A 362 -5.99 15.48 -13.77
CA LEU A 362 -6.72 14.21 -13.61
C LEU A 362 -6.33 13.47 -12.33
N GLU A 363 -5.07 13.58 -11.90
CA GLU A 363 -4.58 13.08 -10.61
C GLU A 363 -5.12 13.93 -9.46
N ILE A 364 -5.12 15.26 -9.62
CA ILE A 364 -5.76 16.21 -8.68
C ILE A 364 -7.25 15.90 -8.52
N LEU A 365 -7.98 15.71 -9.63
CA LEU A 365 -9.38 15.30 -9.62
C LEU A 365 -9.57 13.95 -8.92
N ALA A 366 -8.68 12.97 -9.17
CA ALA A 366 -8.78 11.64 -8.58
C ALA A 366 -8.54 11.67 -7.06
N ALA A 367 -7.53 12.39 -6.57
CA ALA A 367 -7.26 12.49 -5.14
C ALA A 367 -8.38 13.19 -4.38
N ILE A 368 -8.86 14.34 -4.88
CA ILE A 368 -9.98 15.08 -4.25
C ILE A 368 -11.27 14.24 -4.28
N PHE A 369 -11.55 13.55 -5.39
CA PHE A 369 -12.71 12.66 -5.47
C PHE A 369 -12.60 11.44 -4.55
N ALA A 370 -11.41 10.83 -4.45
CA ALA A 370 -11.14 9.73 -3.52
C ALA A 370 -11.39 10.16 -2.06
N SER A 371 -10.80 11.28 -1.62
CA SER A 371 -11.03 11.85 -0.28
C SER A 371 -12.51 12.09 0.02
N ALA A 372 -13.30 12.52 -0.96
CA ALA A 372 -14.74 12.76 -0.77
C ALA A 372 -15.59 11.49 -0.64
N ILE A 373 -15.13 10.36 -1.21
CA ILE A 373 -15.85 9.07 -1.17
C ILE A 373 -15.26 8.05 -0.20
N HIS A 374 -14.10 8.31 0.42
CA HIS A 374 -13.29 7.26 1.07
C HIS A 374 -14.03 6.50 2.18
N ASP A 375 -15.03 7.12 2.82
CA ASP A 375 -15.83 6.58 3.94
C ASP A 375 -17.34 6.50 3.63
N VAL A 376 -17.76 6.66 2.37
CA VAL A 376 -19.20 6.76 2.06
C VAL A 376 -19.94 5.47 2.46
N ASP A 377 -21.05 5.61 3.21
CA ASP A 377 -21.84 4.50 3.76
C ASP A 377 -21.14 3.71 4.89
N HIS A 378 -20.17 4.31 5.59
CA HIS A 378 -19.54 3.74 6.79
C HIS A 378 -20.56 3.49 7.92
N PRO A 379 -20.65 2.26 8.48
CA PRO A 379 -21.69 1.85 9.44
C PRO A 379 -21.39 2.21 10.91
N GLY A 380 -20.27 2.89 11.17
CA GLY A 380 -19.81 3.26 12.51
C GLY A 380 -19.22 2.10 13.32
N VAL A 381 -18.59 1.13 12.64
CA VAL A 381 -17.92 -0.05 13.24
C VAL A 381 -16.78 -0.51 12.34
N SER A 382 -15.73 -1.10 12.91
CA SER A 382 -14.52 -1.50 12.19
C SER A 382 -14.69 -2.71 11.26
N ASN A 383 -13.74 -2.88 10.32
CA ASN A 383 -13.58 -4.09 9.50
C ASN A 383 -13.62 -5.37 10.36
N GLN A 384 -12.90 -5.41 11.49
CA GLN A 384 -12.86 -6.59 12.37
C GLN A 384 -14.22 -6.90 13.00
N PHE A 385 -14.99 -5.89 13.40
CA PHE A 385 -16.35 -6.10 13.90
C PHE A 385 -17.27 -6.69 12.81
N LEU A 386 -17.16 -6.21 11.57
CA LEU A 386 -17.93 -6.72 10.43
C LEU A 386 -17.60 -8.19 10.10
N ILE A 387 -16.34 -8.59 10.25
CA ILE A 387 -15.86 -9.97 10.08
C ILE A 387 -16.39 -10.85 11.23
N ASN A 388 -16.13 -10.45 12.49
CA ASN A 388 -16.54 -11.20 13.68
C ASN A 388 -18.06 -11.43 13.75
N THR A 389 -18.86 -10.49 13.22
CA THR A 389 -20.32 -10.59 13.15
C THR A 389 -20.87 -11.29 11.91
N ASN A 390 -20.00 -11.80 11.02
CA ASN A 390 -20.35 -12.46 9.75
C ASN A 390 -21.30 -11.60 8.89
N SER A 391 -21.02 -10.30 8.82
CA SER A 391 -21.86 -9.33 8.10
C SER A 391 -21.94 -9.61 6.59
N GLU A 392 -23.01 -9.16 5.93
CA GLU A 392 -23.14 -9.29 4.47
C GLU A 392 -21.99 -8.59 3.71
N LEU A 393 -21.42 -7.52 4.27
CA LEU A 393 -20.26 -6.83 3.69
C LEU A 393 -19.00 -7.70 3.78
N ALA A 394 -18.70 -8.26 4.96
CA ALA A 394 -17.52 -9.11 5.15
C ALA A 394 -17.56 -10.34 4.22
N LEU A 395 -18.73 -10.99 4.12
CA LEU A 395 -18.96 -12.10 3.19
C LEU A 395 -18.88 -11.69 1.71
N MET A 396 -19.29 -10.46 1.36
CA MET A 396 -19.21 -9.95 -0.01
C MET A 396 -17.76 -9.61 -0.44
N TYR A 397 -16.95 -9.12 0.50
CA TYR A 397 -15.57 -8.69 0.24
C TYR A 397 -14.51 -9.69 0.73
N ASN A 398 -14.92 -10.84 1.27
CA ASN A 398 -14.06 -11.95 1.71
C ASN A 398 -13.00 -11.46 2.72
N ASP A 399 -13.47 -10.73 3.73
CA ASP A 399 -12.71 -10.25 4.90
C ASP A 399 -11.50 -9.33 4.59
N SER A 400 -11.32 -8.93 3.33
CA SER A 400 -10.17 -8.14 2.87
C SER A 400 -10.56 -6.71 2.51
N SER A 401 -10.16 -5.73 3.34
CA SER A 401 -10.46 -4.30 3.15
C SER A 401 -11.95 -4.07 2.87
N VAL A 402 -12.79 -4.57 3.78
CA VAL A 402 -14.24 -4.76 3.59
C VAL A 402 -14.96 -3.42 3.38
N LEU A 403 -14.66 -2.46 4.25
CA LEU A 403 -15.20 -1.10 4.21
C LEU A 403 -14.69 -0.33 3.00
N GLU A 404 -13.39 -0.35 2.74
CA GLU A 404 -12.74 0.43 1.68
C GLU A 404 -13.22 0.01 0.28
N ASN A 405 -13.43 -1.31 0.08
CA ASN A 405 -14.10 -1.82 -1.11
C ASN A 405 -15.58 -1.42 -1.20
N HIS A 406 -16.30 -1.32 -0.07
CA HIS A 406 -17.70 -0.85 -0.03
C HIS A 406 -17.81 0.62 -0.39
N HIS A 407 -16.96 1.48 0.20
CA HIS A 407 -16.89 2.91 -0.07
C HIS A 407 -16.63 3.20 -1.55
N LEU A 408 -15.67 2.48 -2.16
CA LEU A 408 -15.44 2.50 -3.60
C LEU A 408 -16.66 2.05 -4.41
N ALA A 409 -17.29 0.93 -4.03
CA ALA A 409 -18.44 0.38 -4.73
C ALA A 409 -19.63 1.35 -4.71
N VAL A 410 -19.93 1.95 -3.55
CA VAL A 410 -20.98 2.97 -3.38
C VAL A 410 -20.63 4.24 -4.17
N GLY A 411 -19.48 4.87 -3.93
CA GLY A 411 -19.08 6.13 -4.55
C GLY A 411 -19.12 6.09 -6.09
N PHE A 412 -18.70 4.97 -6.70
CA PHE A 412 -18.82 4.72 -8.14
C PHE A 412 -20.21 4.26 -8.60
N LYS A 413 -21.02 3.63 -7.72
CA LYS A 413 -22.40 3.27 -8.04
C LYS A 413 -23.29 4.51 -8.16
N LEU A 414 -23.09 5.51 -7.31
CA LEU A 414 -23.88 6.76 -7.32
C LEU A 414 -23.79 7.53 -8.64
N LEU A 415 -22.69 7.41 -9.39
CA LEU A 415 -22.54 7.99 -10.74
C LEU A 415 -23.57 7.45 -11.76
N GLN A 416 -24.21 6.31 -11.48
CA GLN A 416 -25.22 5.70 -12.35
C GLN A 416 -26.64 6.23 -12.07
N GLU A 417 -26.85 6.98 -10.99
CA GLU A 417 -28.14 7.61 -10.69
C GLU A 417 -28.45 8.74 -11.68
N GLU A 418 -29.71 9.17 -11.72
CA GLU A 418 -30.16 10.19 -12.66
C GLU A 418 -29.42 11.52 -12.43
N ASN A 419 -28.79 12.04 -13.49
CA ASN A 419 -27.99 13.26 -13.46
C ASN A 419 -26.78 13.24 -12.49
N CYS A 420 -26.19 12.06 -12.22
CA CYS A 420 -25.06 11.93 -11.29
C CYS A 420 -23.69 11.64 -11.93
N ASP A 421 -23.59 11.37 -13.24
CA ASP A 421 -22.28 11.06 -13.88
C ASP A 421 -21.45 12.35 -14.11
N ILE A 422 -20.74 12.79 -13.07
CA ILE A 422 -19.80 13.92 -13.14
C ILE A 422 -18.60 13.67 -14.07
N PHE A 423 -18.39 12.43 -14.50
CA PHE A 423 -17.32 12.03 -15.42
C PHE A 423 -17.82 11.76 -16.85
N GLN A 424 -19.08 12.11 -17.17
CA GLN A 424 -19.70 11.87 -18.48
C GLN A 424 -18.92 12.46 -19.67
N ASN A 425 -18.18 13.55 -19.46
CA ASN A 425 -17.41 14.25 -20.49
C ASN A 425 -15.92 13.86 -20.55
N LEU A 426 -15.47 12.94 -19.68
CA LEU A 426 -14.14 12.34 -19.76
C LEU A 426 -14.08 11.27 -20.87
N ASN A 427 -12.96 11.18 -21.58
CA ASN A 427 -12.77 10.11 -22.55
C ASN A 427 -12.53 8.74 -21.85
N LYS A 428 -12.69 7.62 -22.58
CA LYS A 428 -12.58 6.26 -21.98
C LYS A 428 -11.24 6.04 -21.25
N LYS A 429 -10.12 6.50 -21.80
CA LYS A 429 -8.79 6.38 -21.17
C LYS A 429 -8.70 7.21 -19.88
N GLN A 430 -9.24 8.42 -19.87
CA GLN A 430 -9.34 9.25 -18.65
C GLN A 430 -10.21 8.58 -17.58
N ARG A 431 -11.37 8.02 -17.95
CA ARG A 431 -12.26 7.30 -17.00
C ARG A 431 -11.58 6.05 -16.42
N GLN A 432 -10.87 5.27 -17.23
CA GLN A 432 -10.09 4.11 -16.77
C GLN A 432 -8.94 4.54 -15.83
N SER A 433 -8.17 5.56 -16.20
CA SER A 433 -7.06 6.08 -15.39
C SER A 433 -7.53 6.65 -14.06
N LEU A 434 -8.59 7.48 -14.07
CA LEU A 434 -9.18 8.03 -12.84
C LEU A 434 -9.73 6.92 -11.95
N ARG A 435 -10.46 5.95 -12.52
CA ARG A 435 -10.99 4.82 -11.75
C ARG A 435 -9.87 4.03 -11.07
N LYS A 436 -8.79 3.75 -11.79
CA LYS A 436 -7.63 3.07 -11.21
C LYS A 436 -7.05 3.87 -10.04
N MET A 437 -6.71 5.14 -10.25
CA MET A 437 -6.11 5.98 -9.21
C MET A 437 -6.99 6.09 -7.96
N VAL A 438 -8.30 6.30 -8.13
CA VAL A 438 -9.25 6.38 -6.99
C VAL A 438 -9.34 5.04 -6.25
N ILE A 439 -9.33 3.90 -6.95
CA ILE A 439 -9.29 2.57 -6.30
C ILE A 439 -7.99 2.40 -5.51
N ASP A 440 -6.84 2.70 -6.12
CA ASP A 440 -5.55 2.57 -5.44
C ASP A 440 -5.46 3.49 -4.20
N ILE A 441 -6.06 4.69 -4.25
CA ILE A 441 -6.07 5.67 -3.15
C ILE A 441 -7.01 5.24 -2.01
N VAL A 442 -8.26 4.87 -2.29
CA VAL A 442 -9.19 4.50 -1.19
C VAL A 442 -8.82 3.14 -0.58
N LEU A 443 -8.28 2.19 -1.34
CA LEU A 443 -7.73 0.95 -0.72
C LEU A 443 -6.49 1.20 0.15
N ALA A 444 -5.87 2.39 0.06
CA ALA A 444 -4.76 2.78 0.92
C ALA A 444 -5.20 3.41 2.24
N THR A 445 -6.48 3.79 2.42
CA THR A 445 -6.97 4.28 3.73
C THR A 445 -7.30 3.15 4.71
N ASP A 446 -7.24 1.89 4.26
CA ASP A 446 -7.28 0.72 5.14
C ASP A 446 -6.08 0.77 6.11
N MET A 447 -6.36 1.04 7.39
CA MET A 447 -5.34 1.22 8.43
C MET A 447 -4.41 0.00 8.60
N SER A 448 -4.81 -1.21 8.20
CA SER A 448 -3.93 -2.37 8.19
C SER A 448 -2.77 -2.26 7.17
N LYS A 449 -2.86 -1.31 6.23
CA LYS A 449 -1.85 -1.04 5.19
C LYS A 449 -0.86 0.08 5.59
N HIS A 450 -1.08 0.77 6.71
CA HIS A 450 -0.28 1.93 7.15
C HIS A 450 1.23 1.67 7.10
N MET A 451 1.71 0.54 7.63
CA MET A 451 3.15 0.25 7.68
C MET A 451 3.79 0.04 6.30
N ASN A 452 3.02 -0.50 5.34
CA ASN A 452 3.49 -0.64 3.96
C ASN A 452 3.60 0.74 3.28
N LEU A 453 2.61 1.61 3.47
CA LEU A 453 2.61 2.97 2.93
C LEU A 453 3.75 3.80 3.50
N LEU A 454 4.02 3.67 4.80
CA LEU A 454 5.13 4.32 5.49
C LEU A 454 6.49 3.83 4.98
N ALA A 455 6.65 2.52 4.75
CA ALA A 455 7.87 1.95 4.19
C ALA A 455 8.13 2.41 2.74
N ASP A 456 7.08 2.43 1.90
CA ASP A 456 7.14 2.99 0.54
C ASP A 456 7.50 4.48 0.58
N LEU A 457 6.91 5.25 1.49
CA LEU A 457 7.18 6.69 1.65
C LEU A 457 8.62 6.96 2.11
N LYS A 458 9.15 6.19 3.09
CA LYS A 458 10.55 6.29 3.52
C LYS A 458 11.52 5.97 2.39
N THR A 459 11.27 4.88 1.65
CA THR A 459 12.05 4.53 0.46
C THR A 459 12.03 5.64 -0.60
N MET A 460 10.90 6.33 -0.74
CA MET A 460 10.79 7.48 -1.64
C MET A 460 11.55 8.71 -1.14
N VAL A 461 11.55 9.00 0.17
CA VAL A 461 12.36 10.07 0.77
C VAL A 461 13.86 9.82 0.53
N GLU A 462 14.34 8.60 0.76
CA GLU A 462 15.75 8.22 0.53
C GLU A 462 16.18 8.34 -0.94
N THR A 463 15.25 8.07 -1.87
CA THR A 463 15.52 8.10 -3.32
C THR A 463 15.06 9.38 -4.02
N LYS A 464 14.57 10.38 -3.27
CA LYS A 464 13.90 11.56 -3.83
C LYS A 464 14.84 12.37 -4.73
N LYS A 465 14.34 12.72 -5.91
CA LYS A 465 15.00 13.65 -6.84
C LYS A 465 14.31 15.00 -6.75
N VAL A 466 15.09 16.05 -6.58
CA VAL A 466 14.59 17.42 -6.44
C VAL A 466 15.19 18.29 -7.55
N THR A 467 14.40 19.18 -8.14
CA THR A 467 14.88 20.17 -9.10
C THR A 467 15.76 21.23 -8.41
N SER A 468 16.44 22.06 -9.20
CA SER A 468 17.13 23.25 -8.68
C SER A 468 16.21 24.31 -8.06
N SER A 469 14.88 24.13 -8.13
CA SER A 469 13.87 25.02 -7.52
C SER A 469 13.18 24.41 -6.30
N GLY A 470 13.63 23.25 -5.79
CA GLY A 470 13.04 22.59 -4.63
C GLY A 470 11.83 21.68 -4.91
N VAL A 471 11.43 21.54 -6.18
CA VAL A 471 10.25 20.74 -6.58
C VAL A 471 10.63 19.26 -6.77
N LEU A 472 9.79 18.34 -6.29
CA LEU A 472 9.97 16.90 -6.43
C LEU A 472 9.81 16.42 -7.88
N LEU A 473 10.69 15.52 -8.31
CA LEU A 473 10.64 14.85 -9.62
C LEU A 473 10.10 13.42 -9.48
N LEU A 474 8.81 13.26 -9.78
CA LEU A 474 8.15 11.96 -9.84
C LEU A 474 8.05 11.50 -11.31
N ASP A 475 9.04 10.72 -11.74
CA ASP A 475 9.30 10.38 -13.15
C ASP A 475 8.23 9.45 -13.76
N ASN A 476 7.59 8.62 -12.93
CA ASN A 476 6.68 7.58 -13.41
C ASN A 476 5.39 7.46 -12.56
N TYR A 477 4.41 6.71 -13.08
CA TYR A 477 3.10 6.56 -12.44
C TYR A 477 3.15 5.92 -11.05
N SER A 478 4.09 5.00 -10.78
CA SER A 478 4.23 4.32 -9.49
C SER A 478 4.57 5.32 -8.38
N ASP A 479 5.60 6.14 -8.58
CA ASP A 479 6.01 7.17 -7.63
C ASP A 479 4.85 8.15 -7.37
N ARG A 480 4.13 8.52 -8.44
CA ARG A 480 3.02 9.48 -8.38
C ARG A 480 1.82 8.94 -7.60
N ILE A 481 1.43 7.67 -7.82
CA ILE A 481 0.31 7.09 -7.07
C ILE A 481 0.69 6.83 -5.61
N GLN A 482 1.93 6.44 -5.31
CA GLN A 482 2.43 6.28 -3.93
C GLN A 482 2.39 7.60 -3.13
N VAL A 483 2.74 8.74 -3.73
CA VAL A 483 2.58 10.05 -3.07
C VAL A 483 1.11 10.40 -2.87
N LEU A 484 0.23 10.14 -3.86
CA LEU A 484 -1.20 10.45 -3.72
C LEU A 484 -1.89 9.55 -2.68
N GLN A 485 -1.52 8.28 -2.57
CA GLN A 485 -1.96 7.36 -1.53
C GLN A 485 -1.55 7.88 -0.15
N ASN A 486 -0.25 8.15 0.05
CA ASN A 486 0.25 8.70 1.30
C ASN A 486 -0.34 10.08 1.63
N MET A 487 -0.59 10.94 0.63
CA MET A 487 -1.20 12.25 0.83
C MET A 487 -2.63 12.16 1.37
N VAL A 488 -3.46 11.26 0.84
CA VAL A 488 -4.82 11.05 1.34
C VAL A 488 -4.79 10.35 2.70
N HIS A 489 -3.87 9.41 2.93
CA HIS A 489 -3.65 8.78 4.23
C HIS A 489 -3.21 9.79 5.31
N CYS A 490 -2.33 10.74 4.98
CA CYS A 490 -1.98 11.85 5.86
C CYS A 490 -3.17 12.79 6.10
N ALA A 491 -3.98 13.06 5.06
CA ALA A 491 -5.18 13.89 5.18
C ALA A 491 -6.27 13.26 6.08
N ASP A 492 -6.37 11.93 6.08
CA ASP A 492 -7.22 11.15 6.98
C ASP A 492 -6.67 11.20 8.42
N LEU A 493 -5.41 10.81 8.59
CA LEU A 493 -4.63 10.90 9.84
C LEU A 493 -4.17 12.33 10.20
N SER A 494 -4.94 13.34 9.78
CA SER A 494 -4.59 14.76 9.96
C SER A 494 -5.12 15.37 11.25
N ASN A 495 -6.05 14.70 11.93
CA ASN A 495 -6.77 15.29 13.07
C ASN A 495 -5.82 15.77 14.20
N PRO A 496 -4.78 15.01 14.60
CA PRO A 496 -3.84 15.44 15.62
C PRO A 496 -2.91 16.60 15.22
N THR A 497 -2.87 16.96 13.93
CA THR A 497 -2.08 18.09 13.42
C THR A 497 -2.93 19.34 13.14
N LYS A 498 -4.24 19.29 13.45
CA LYS A 498 -5.13 20.47 13.42
C LYS A 498 -4.97 21.26 14.73
N PRO A 499 -5.29 22.57 14.74
CA PRO A 499 -5.34 23.35 15.98
C PRO A 499 -6.16 22.66 17.08
N LEU A 500 -5.65 22.62 18.32
CA LEU A 500 -6.18 21.83 19.44
C LEU A 500 -7.71 21.84 19.61
N GLN A 501 -8.38 22.98 19.36
CA GLN A 501 -9.83 23.09 19.44
C GLN A 501 -10.59 22.20 18.43
N LEU A 502 -10.01 21.96 17.26
CA LEU A 502 -10.56 21.03 16.26
C LEU A 502 -10.17 19.60 16.60
N TYR A 503 -8.91 19.36 16.95
CA TYR A 503 -8.43 18.01 17.31
C TYR A 503 -9.25 17.43 18.47
N ARG A 504 -9.50 18.18 19.54
CA ARG A 504 -10.33 17.70 20.66
C ARG A 504 -11.75 17.31 20.26
N GLN A 505 -12.41 18.08 19.38
CA GLN A 505 -13.73 17.72 18.86
C GLN A 505 -13.69 16.45 18.01
N TRP A 506 -12.58 16.20 17.33
CA TRP A 506 -12.36 14.94 16.61
C TRP A 506 -12.11 13.76 17.55
N THR A 507 -11.28 13.93 18.60
CA THR A 507 -11.07 12.93 19.65
C THR A 507 -12.39 12.56 20.33
N ASP A 508 -13.20 13.55 20.73
CA ASP A 508 -14.51 13.31 21.35
C ASP A 508 -15.41 12.45 20.43
N ARG A 509 -15.43 12.75 19.12
CA ARG A 509 -16.23 12.03 18.11
C ARG A 509 -15.77 10.60 17.85
N ILE A 510 -14.46 10.35 17.71
CA ILE A 510 -13.96 8.99 17.46
C ILE A 510 -14.15 8.11 18.70
N MET A 511 -13.99 8.68 19.90
CA MET A 511 -14.28 7.96 21.15
C MET A 511 -15.78 7.64 21.29
N ASP A 512 -16.68 8.58 21.00
CA ASP A 512 -18.13 8.31 20.96
C ASP A 512 -18.49 7.19 19.97
N GLU A 513 -17.80 7.10 18.84
CA GLU A 513 -18.01 6.02 17.87
C GLU A 513 -17.48 4.66 18.34
N PHE A 514 -16.26 4.62 18.91
CA PHE A 514 -15.72 3.41 19.53
C PHE A 514 -16.61 2.93 20.68
N PHE A 515 -17.16 3.82 21.50
CA PHE A 515 -18.10 3.47 22.56
C PHE A 515 -19.44 2.95 22.01
N SER A 516 -19.89 3.48 20.87
CA SER A 516 -21.05 2.95 20.13
C SER A 516 -20.79 1.54 19.61
N GLN A 517 -19.59 1.24 19.11
CA GLN A 517 -19.18 -0.13 18.77
C GLN A 517 -19.14 -1.03 20.02
N GLY A 518 -18.54 -0.59 21.12
CA GLY A 518 -18.44 -1.40 22.34
C GLY A 518 -19.80 -1.71 22.98
N ASP A 519 -20.74 -0.76 22.93
CA ASP A 519 -22.14 -1.01 23.31
C ASP A 519 -22.80 -2.05 22.37
N ARG A 520 -22.55 -1.99 21.04
CA ARG A 520 -23.02 -2.99 20.04
C ARG A 520 -22.38 -4.38 20.20
N GLU A 521 -21.14 -4.47 20.68
CA GLU A 521 -20.42 -5.71 21.01
C GLU A 521 -21.01 -6.35 22.27
N ARG A 522 -21.19 -5.54 23.32
CA ARG A 522 -21.81 -5.95 24.59
C ARG A 522 -23.24 -6.47 24.39
N GLU A 523 -24.04 -5.83 23.54
CA GLU A 523 -25.39 -6.29 23.17
C GLU A 523 -25.41 -7.65 22.45
N ARG A 524 -24.33 -8.00 21.73
CA ARG A 524 -24.17 -9.28 21.04
C ARG A 524 -23.55 -10.37 21.90
N GLY A 525 -23.10 -10.05 23.13
CA GLY A 525 -22.32 -10.97 23.97
C GLY A 525 -20.91 -11.25 23.43
N MET A 526 -20.36 -10.32 22.64
CA MET A 526 -18.98 -10.37 22.18
C MET A 526 -18.04 -9.81 23.26
N GLU A 527 -16.76 -10.19 23.20
CA GLU A 527 -15.71 -9.44 23.90
C GLU A 527 -15.67 -8.01 23.36
N ILE A 528 -15.53 -7.02 24.26
CA ILE A 528 -15.50 -5.61 23.88
C ILE A 528 -14.11 -5.28 23.39
N SER A 529 -14.02 -4.74 22.18
CA SER A 529 -12.76 -4.38 21.55
C SER A 529 -11.96 -3.39 22.41
N PRO A 530 -10.60 -3.41 22.36
CA PRO A 530 -9.78 -2.36 22.94
C PRO A 530 -10.26 -0.96 22.53
N MET A 531 -10.15 0.00 23.44
CA MET A 531 -10.69 1.37 23.32
C MET A 531 -12.21 1.52 23.23
N CYS A 532 -12.98 0.44 23.05
CA CYS A 532 -14.43 0.51 22.86
C CYS A 532 -15.24 0.48 24.17
N ASP A 533 -14.63 0.18 25.34
CA ASP A 533 -15.31 0.35 26.63
C ASP A 533 -15.04 1.70 27.30
N LYS A 534 -16.08 2.55 27.33
CA LYS A 534 -16.14 3.85 28.03
C LYS A 534 -15.82 3.81 29.53
N HIS A 535 -15.83 2.64 30.16
CA HIS A 535 -15.49 2.46 31.58
C HIS A 535 -14.00 2.15 31.81
N ASN A 536 -13.24 1.82 30.76
CA ASN A 536 -11.82 1.42 30.85
C ASN A 536 -10.89 2.21 29.90
N ALA A 537 -11.44 2.92 28.90
CA ALA A 537 -10.65 3.69 27.94
C ALA A 537 -9.92 4.88 28.59
N SER A 538 -8.58 4.90 28.48
CA SER A 538 -7.74 6.03 28.91
C SER A 538 -7.44 6.95 27.72
N VAL A 539 -8.40 7.79 27.36
CA VAL A 539 -8.37 8.63 26.13
C VAL A 539 -7.03 9.35 25.94
N GLU A 540 -6.53 10.04 26.96
CA GLU A 540 -5.33 10.88 26.86
C GLU A 540 -4.07 10.05 26.56
N LYS A 541 -3.90 8.90 27.23
CA LYS A 541 -2.79 7.97 26.98
C LYS A 541 -2.86 7.40 25.57
N SER A 542 -4.07 7.07 25.11
CA SER A 542 -4.26 6.50 23.77
C SER A 542 -4.05 7.53 22.66
N GLN A 543 -4.39 8.81 22.87
CA GLN A 543 -4.01 9.88 21.94
C GLN A 543 -2.48 10.08 21.89
N VAL A 544 -1.78 10.06 23.04
CA VAL A 544 -0.31 10.12 23.07
C VAL A 544 0.31 8.95 22.30
N GLY A 545 -0.08 7.71 22.62
CA GLY A 545 0.45 6.52 21.94
C GLY A 545 0.11 6.48 20.45
N PHE A 546 -1.08 6.92 20.05
CA PHE A 546 -1.45 7.04 18.64
C PHE A 546 -0.59 8.07 17.90
N ILE A 547 -0.24 9.18 18.53
CA ILE A 547 0.71 10.13 17.95
C ILE A 547 2.10 9.51 17.85
N ASP A 548 2.66 9.01 18.95
CA ASP A 548 4.04 8.50 19.01
C ASP A 548 4.29 7.34 18.03
N TYR A 549 3.34 6.42 17.87
CA TYR A 549 3.55 5.18 17.11
C TYR A 549 2.99 5.19 15.67
N ILE A 550 2.04 6.08 15.34
CA ILE A 550 1.34 6.08 14.04
C ILE A 550 1.41 7.44 13.35
N VAL A 551 0.97 8.51 14.02
CA VAL A 551 0.76 9.80 13.35
C VAL A 551 2.07 10.58 13.19
N HIS A 552 2.92 10.65 14.22
CA HIS A 552 4.22 11.33 14.14
C HIS A 552 5.15 10.66 13.11
N PRO A 553 5.41 9.34 13.11
CA PRO A 553 6.30 8.73 12.11
C PRO A 553 5.85 8.95 10.66
N LEU A 554 4.53 9.00 10.43
CA LEU A 554 3.96 9.30 9.11
C LEU A 554 4.16 10.77 8.72
N TRP A 555 3.78 11.71 9.59
CA TRP A 555 3.91 13.14 9.30
C TRP A 555 5.35 13.62 9.25
N GLU A 556 6.26 13.03 10.04
CA GLU A 556 7.71 13.24 9.98
C GLU A 556 8.24 12.82 8.60
N THR A 557 7.93 11.60 8.16
CA THR A 557 8.34 11.10 6.83
C THR A 557 7.72 11.95 5.69
N TRP A 558 6.46 12.40 5.85
CA TRP A 558 5.84 13.32 4.89
C TRP A 558 6.53 14.68 4.86
N ALA A 559 6.85 15.26 6.01
CA ALA A 559 7.56 16.53 6.13
C ALA A 559 8.97 16.42 5.53
N ASP A 560 9.68 15.31 5.75
CA ASP A 560 10.94 15.02 5.09
C ASP A 560 10.80 14.97 3.57
N LEU A 561 9.72 14.40 3.02
CA LEU A 561 9.48 14.39 1.58
C LEU A 561 9.34 15.82 1.02
N VAL A 562 8.50 16.65 1.66
CA VAL A 562 8.12 18.00 1.19
C VAL A 562 8.84 19.16 1.89
N HIS A 563 9.94 18.90 2.59
CA HIS A 563 10.63 19.89 3.42
C HIS A 563 10.98 21.18 2.65
N PRO A 564 10.67 22.38 3.18
CA PRO A 564 10.26 22.67 4.57
C PRO A 564 8.74 22.79 4.79
N ASP A 565 7.92 22.49 3.79
CA ASP A 565 6.55 23.01 3.67
C ASP A 565 5.56 22.53 4.75
N ALA A 566 5.89 21.48 5.51
CA ALA A 566 5.03 20.89 6.52
C ALA A 566 5.49 21.14 7.97
N GLN A 567 6.49 22.00 8.22
CA GLN A 567 7.03 22.21 9.57
C GLN A 567 5.96 22.68 10.57
N ASP A 568 5.16 23.71 10.23
CA ASP A 568 4.04 24.19 11.06
C ASP A 568 3.04 23.07 11.47
N ILE A 569 2.93 22.01 10.66
CA ILE A 569 2.06 20.86 10.89
C ILE A 569 2.68 19.91 11.93
N LEU A 570 4.00 19.71 11.90
CA LEU A 570 4.74 18.97 12.92
C LEU A 570 4.76 19.71 14.26
N ASP A 571 5.09 21.00 14.25
CA ASP A 571 5.12 21.83 15.47
C ASP A 571 3.74 21.78 16.18
N THR A 572 2.64 21.85 15.42
CA THR A 572 1.27 21.70 15.95
C THR A 572 0.98 20.29 16.48
N LEU A 573 1.56 19.25 15.87
CA LEU A 573 1.41 17.87 16.32
C LEU A 573 2.13 17.63 17.66
N GLU A 574 3.34 18.15 17.81
CA GLU A 574 4.12 18.12 19.05
C GLU A 574 3.39 18.87 20.17
N ASP A 575 2.96 20.12 19.95
CA ASP A 575 2.15 20.91 20.90
C ASP A 575 0.90 20.14 21.38
N ASN A 576 0.17 19.52 20.46
CA ASN A 576 -1.03 18.74 20.76
C ASN A 576 -0.72 17.45 21.53
N ARG A 577 0.41 16.79 21.22
CA ARG A 577 0.89 15.59 21.91
C ARG A 577 1.33 15.90 23.34
N GLU A 578 2.04 17.01 23.55
CA GLU A 578 2.38 17.52 24.88
C GLU A 578 1.13 17.89 25.68
N TRP A 579 0.13 18.52 25.04
CA TRP A 579 -1.13 18.85 25.70
C TRP A 579 -1.85 17.59 26.21
N TYR A 580 -1.99 16.55 25.39
CA TYR A 580 -2.57 15.28 25.83
C TYR A 580 -1.72 14.59 26.91
N GLN A 581 -0.38 14.60 26.77
CA GLN A 581 0.53 14.08 27.80
C GLN A 581 0.35 14.79 29.16
N SER A 582 0.14 16.10 29.15
CA SER A 582 -0.05 16.93 30.35
C SER A 582 -1.41 16.74 31.03
N THR A 583 -2.41 16.23 30.30
CA THR A 583 -3.78 16.02 30.80
C THR A 583 -4.03 14.60 31.29
N ILE A 584 -3.11 13.65 31.06
CA ILE A 584 -3.17 12.30 31.64
C ILE A 584 -3.32 12.40 33.16
N PRO A 585 -4.39 11.82 33.76
CA PRO A 585 -4.57 11.83 35.20
C PRO A 585 -3.35 11.23 35.92
N GLN A 586 -2.79 11.97 36.88
CA GLN A 586 -1.77 11.42 37.76
C GLN A 586 -2.37 10.27 38.55
N SER A 587 -1.86 9.05 38.33
CA SER A 587 -2.12 7.92 39.22
C SER A 587 -1.82 8.35 40.66
N PRO A 588 -2.66 8.02 41.66
CA PRO A 588 -2.30 8.29 43.04
C PRO A 588 -0.95 7.63 43.30
N SER A 589 0.03 8.42 43.76
CA SER A 589 1.34 7.88 44.12
C SER A 589 1.15 6.73 45.11
N PRO A 590 1.92 5.64 45.02
CA PRO A 590 1.93 4.65 46.08
C PRO A 590 2.19 5.40 47.40
N ALA A 591 1.33 5.16 48.39
CA ALA A 591 1.43 5.85 49.66
C ALA A 591 2.83 5.66 50.22
N LEU A 592 3.47 6.75 50.65
CA LEU A 592 4.76 6.66 51.34
C LEU A 592 4.56 5.74 52.54
N ASP A 593 5.38 4.69 52.64
CA ASP A 593 5.32 3.71 53.73
C ASP A 593 5.52 4.42 55.07
N ASP A 594 4.41 4.58 55.82
CA ASP A 594 4.44 4.99 57.21
C ASP A 594 5.01 3.81 58.03
N PRO A 595 6.04 4.01 58.86
CA PRO A 595 6.72 2.90 59.51
C PRO A 595 5.89 2.26 60.64
N GLU A 596 5.79 0.93 60.60
CA GLU A 596 5.37 0.01 61.67
C GLU A 596 3.89 0.04 62.12
N ASP A 597 3.13 -1.01 61.80
CA ASP A 597 3.05 -2.20 62.69
C ASP A 597 2.47 -3.41 61.93
N GLY A 598 2.95 -4.62 62.23
CA GLY A 598 2.72 -5.80 61.40
C GLY A 598 1.53 -6.66 61.82
N SER A 599 0.60 -6.96 60.91
CA SER A 599 -0.14 -8.26 60.87
C SER A 599 -1.17 -8.39 59.73
N ARG A 600 -0.80 -9.04 58.60
CA ARG A 600 -1.64 -10.00 57.81
C ARG A 600 -0.92 -10.54 56.55
N PRO A 601 -1.40 -11.63 55.92
CA PRO A 601 -0.55 -12.58 55.19
C PRO A 601 -0.26 -12.21 53.71
N PRO A 602 0.74 -12.85 53.08
CA PRO A 602 1.05 -12.64 51.67
C PRO A 602 0.06 -13.39 50.76
N GLY A 603 -0.46 -12.70 49.76
CA GLY A 603 -1.40 -13.25 48.79
C GLY A 603 -2.00 -12.12 47.94
N GLY A 604 -1.41 -11.89 46.77
CA GLY A 604 -1.76 -10.77 45.89
C GLY A 604 -0.85 -10.78 44.68
N ASP A 605 -1.30 -11.45 43.63
CA ASP A 605 -0.52 -11.67 42.41
C ASP A 605 -0.16 -10.34 41.75
N LYS A 606 1.15 -10.11 41.59
CA LYS A 606 1.64 -9.17 40.58
C LYS A 606 1.45 -9.83 39.23
N PHE A 607 0.36 -9.50 38.55
CA PHE A 607 0.24 -9.70 37.11
C PHE A 607 1.36 -8.92 36.42
N GLN A 608 2.42 -9.64 36.05
CA GLN A 608 3.48 -9.12 35.21
C GLN A 608 3.00 -9.20 33.76
N PHE A 609 2.94 -8.06 33.09
CA PHE A 609 2.52 -7.97 31.70
C PHE A 609 3.70 -8.39 30.81
N GLU A 610 3.85 -9.70 30.61
CA GLU A 610 4.81 -10.27 29.68
C GLU A 610 4.12 -10.46 28.33
N LEU A 611 4.43 -9.58 27.38
CA LEU A 611 3.95 -9.70 26.02
C LEU A 611 4.75 -10.82 25.34
N THR A 612 4.19 -12.02 25.30
CA THR A 612 4.78 -13.17 24.61
C THR A 612 4.83 -12.92 23.11
N LEU A 613 5.96 -12.40 22.65
CA LEU A 613 6.39 -12.54 21.26
C LEU A 613 6.74 -14.02 21.06
N GLU A 614 5.88 -14.74 20.35
CA GLU A 614 6.20 -16.07 19.83
C GLU A 614 7.24 -15.91 18.71
N GLU A 615 8.51 -15.91 19.10
CA GLU A 615 9.64 -15.96 18.18
C GLU A 615 10.06 -17.43 18.02
N ASP A 616 9.74 -18.01 16.86
CA ASP A 616 10.03 -19.42 16.51
C ASP A 616 11.55 -19.67 16.45
N GLY A 617 12.14 -19.97 17.62
CA GLY A 617 13.54 -20.31 17.78
C GLY A 617 13.87 -21.76 17.42
N GLU A 618 13.91 -22.08 16.12
CA GLU A 618 14.51 -23.33 15.64
C GLU A 618 15.98 -23.42 16.11
N SER A 619 16.27 -24.35 17.03
CA SER A 619 17.63 -24.59 17.55
C SER A 619 18.02 -26.06 17.44
N ASP A 620 18.19 -26.51 16.21
CA ASP A 620 18.84 -27.79 15.89
C ASP A 620 20.30 -27.79 16.40
N THR A 621 20.59 -28.59 17.42
CA THR A 621 21.96 -29.10 17.65
C THR A 621 21.94 -30.58 17.98
N GLU A 622 22.35 -31.38 16.99
CA GLU A 622 22.59 -32.82 17.12
C GLU A 622 23.55 -33.14 18.28
N LYS A 623 23.19 -34.13 19.11
CA LYS A 623 24.17 -35.05 19.71
C LYS A 623 23.67 -36.50 19.75
N ASP A 624 24.02 -37.19 18.67
CA ASP A 624 24.49 -38.57 18.63
C ASP A 624 24.49 -39.32 19.98
N SER A 625 23.65 -40.35 20.06
CA SER A 625 23.73 -41.42 21.05
C SER A 625 23.49 -42.76 20.37
N GLY A 626 24.48 -43.22 19.60
CA GLY A 626 24.44 -44.55 18.99
C GLY A 626 24.49 -45.71 20.00
N SER A 627 23.45 -46.55 19.98
CA SER A 627 23.47 -47.97 20.41
C SER A 627 22.35 -48.73 19.68
N GLN A 628 22.59 -49.99 19.35
CA GLN A 628 21.82 -50.76 18.35
C GLN A 628 20.45 -51.30 18.85
N PRO A 629 19.53 -51.65 17.92
CA PRO A 629 18.20 -52.19 18.22
C PRO A 629 18.15 -53.73 18.28
N GLU A 630 17.12 -54.24 18.95
CA GLU A 630 16.45 -55.53 18.72
C GLU A 630 14.94 -55.16 18.71
N GLU A 631 14.26 -55.18 17.56
CA GLU A 631 13.48 -56.32 17.05
C GLU A 631 12.36 -56.77 18.01
N GLU A 632 11.12 -56.33 17.76
CA GLU A 632 9.91 -57.14 17.90
C GLU A 632 8.79 -56.60 17.00
N GLU A 633 7.89 -57.47 16.56
CA GLU A 633 6.99 -57.29 15.40
C GLU A 633 5.57 -56.81 15.77
N GLU A 634 4.80 -56.56 14.72
CA GLU A 634 3.36 -56.28 14.63
C GLU A 634 2.46 -57.07 15.62
N GLU A 635 1.39 -56.44 16.12
CA GLU A 635 0.00 -56.92 15.93
C GLU A 635 -1.05 -55.87 16.35
N ASP A 636 -2.30 -56.11 15.94
CA ASP A 636 -3.42 -55.15 15.82
C ASP A 636 -4.30 -54.98 17.10
N ASP A 637 -5.43 -54.28 16.89
CA ASP A 637 -6.73 -54.32 17.60
C ASP A 637 -7.03 -53.33 18.74
N GLU A 638 -7.77 -52.29 18.33
CA GLU A 638 -9.14 -51.91 18.76
C GLU A 638 -9.53 -51.69 20.24
N ASP A 639 -10.30 -50.59 20.40
CA ASP A 639 -11.41 -50.32 21.32
C ASP A 639 -11.20 -49.77 22.77
N ASP A 640 -11.79 -48.57 22.90
CA ASP A 640 -12.74 -48.09 23.92
C ASP A 640 -12.34 -47.59 25.33
N ASP A 641 -12.83 -46.36 25.56
CA ASP A 641 -13.58 -45.84 26.70
C ASP A 641 -12.94 -45.17 27.93
N GLU A 642 -13.53 -44.00 28.22
CA GLU A 642 -13.89 -43.40 29.53
C GLU A 642 -12.75 -43.13 30.55
N GLU A 643 -12.36 -41.87 30.76
CA GLU A 643 -13.01 -40.82 31.59
C GLU A 643 -12.48 -40.80 33.04
N GLU A 644 -12.67 -39.64 33.70
CA GLU A 644 -12.32 -39.30 35.09
C GLU A 644 -10.81 -39.22 35.41
N GLU A 645 -10.26 -38.29 36.20
CA GLU A 645 -10.59 -36.97 36.79
C GLU A 645 -9.63 -36.84 38.01
N GLU A 646 -9.47 -35.63 38.55
CA GLU A 646 -9.01 -35.36 39.93
C GLU A 646 -7.58 -35.84 40.41
N ASP A 647 -6.69 -34.84 40.51
CA ASP A 647 -6.22 -34.28 41.78
C ASP A 647 -4.83 -34.55 42.42
N GLU A 648 -4.24 -33.39 42.74
CA GLU A 648 -3.51 -32.98 43.95
C GLU A 648 -2.08 -33.48 44.31
N GLU A 649 -1.20 -32.47 44.40
CA GLU A 649 -0.24 -32.21 45.49
C GLU A 649 0.69 -33.33 46.01
N ASN A 650 2.01 -33.13 45.87
CA ASN A 650 2.73 -32.50 47.00
C ASN A 650 4.11 -31.90 46.69
N SER A 651 4.32 -30.76 47.33
CA SER A 651 5.59 -30.15 47.73
C SER A 651 6.69 -31.13 48.16
N CYS A 652 7.95 -30.84 47.77
CA CYS A 652 8.95 -30.53 48.81
C CYS A 652 10.15 -29.70 48.29
N THR A 653 10.38 -28.59 48.98
CA THR A 653 11.60 -27.78 49.08
C THR A 653 12.88 -28.61 49.30
N ASP A 654 14.06 -28.15 48.88
CA ASP A 654 14.84 -27.19 49.70
C ASP A 654 16.10 -26.61 49.01
N SER A 655 16.59 -25.54 49.63
CA SER A 655 17.50 -24.51 49.15
C SER A 655 18.99 -24.87 49.27
N LYS A 656 19.85 -24.20 48.50
CA LYS A 656 21.21 -23.87 48.98
C LYS A 656 21.84 -22.64 48.32
N THR A 657 21.88 -21.56 49.09
CA THR A 657 22.62 -20.31 48.81
C THR A 657 24.11 -20.45 49.16
N LEU A 658 24.99 -19.77 48.41
CA LEU A 658 26.27 -19.12 48.79
C LEU A 658 27.09 -18.86 47.50
N CYS A 659 27.97 -17.86 47.33
CA CYS A 659 28.09 -16.45 47.78
C CYS A 659 29.35 -15.85 47.10
N THR A 660 29.54 -14.51 47.10
CA THR A 660 30.80 -13.77 46.79
C THR A 660 31.27 -13.79 45.31
N GLN A 661 31.92 -12.76 44.72
CA GLN A 661 32.23 -11.36 45.12
C GLN A 661 32.71 -10.50 43.91
N ASP A 662 32.78 -9.16 44.11
CA ASP A 662 33.55 -8.10 43.38
C ASP A 662 33.14 -7.78 41.91
N SER A 663 32.81 -6.54 41.47
CA SER A 663 33.50 -5.21 41.49
C SER A 663 34.70 -5.14 40.52
N GLU A 664 34.98 -4.13 39.66
CA GLU A 664 34.64 -2.68 39.49
C GLU A 664 34.45 -2.39 37.95
N SER A 665 33.93 -1.26 37.41
CA SER A 665 34.42 0.14 37.48
C SER A 665 33.40 1.08 36.78
N THR A 666 32.88 2.16 37.38
CA THR A 666 33.45 3.52 37.58
C THR A 666 33.29 4.47 36.38
N GLU A 667 32.21 5.25 36.39
CA GLU A 667 32.09 6.54 35.69
C GLU A 667 32.61 7.70 36.57
N ILE A 668 33.01 8.83 35.96
CA ILE A 668 33.26 10.09 36.66
C ILE A 668 32.70 11.26 35.81
N PRO A 669 31.80 12.10 36.35
CA PRO A 669 31.36 13.34 35.71
C PRO A 669 32.26 14.52 36.12
N LEU A 670 32.22 15.62 35.35
CA LEU A 670 32.73 16.93 35.78
C LEU A 670 31.77 18.03 35.36
N ASP A 671 31.56 18.97 36.28
CA ASP A 671 30.69 20.14 36.17
C ASP A 671 31.40 21.33 36.86
N GLU A 672 30.81 22.53 36.80
CA GLU A 672 31.28 23.83 37.36
C GLU A 672 32.39 24.60 36.59
N GLN A 673 32.41 25.95 36.54
CA GLN A 673 31.40 27.02 36.73
C GLN A 673 31.97 28.37 36.19
N VAL A 674 31.06 29.29 35.81
CA VAL A 674 31.09 30.78 35.93
C VAL A 674 32.36 31.60 35.53
N GLY A 675 32.13 32.63 34.71
CA GLY A 675 32.97 33.83 34.60
C GLY A 675 32.21 34.99 33.94
N GLU A 676 31.99 36.08 34.68
CA GLU A 676 31.28 37.30 34.24
C GLU A 676 32.21 38.26 33.48
N ASP A 677 31.67 39.08 32.56
CA ASP A 677 32.06 40.50 32.41
C ASP A 677 30.95 41.31 31.72
N GLU A 678 30.84 42.60 32.04
CA GLU A 678 29.78 43.52 31.61
C GLU A 678 30.21 44.43 30.43
N GLY A 679 29.27 45.06 29.71
CA GLY A 679 29.60 46.02 28.63
C GLY A 679 28.38 46.64 27.94
N GLU A 680 28.08 47.89 28.29
CA GLU A 680 26.88 48.69 27.96
C GLU A 680 26.82 49.28 26.53
N GLU A 681 25.58 49.51 26.05
CA GLU A 681 25.07 50.64 25.20
C GLU A 681 25.72 50.90 23.80
N GLU A 682 25.09 51.50 22.77
CA GLU A 682 24.03 52.54 22.68
C GLU A 682 22.99 52.29 21.53
N GLU A 683 22.01 53.20 21.46
CA GLU A 683 20.86 53.28 20.53
C GLU A 683 21.22 53.76 19.10
N GLU A 684 20.35 53.51 18.11
CA GLU A 684 19.78 54.61 17.29
C GLU A 684 18.49 54.21 16.55
N GLU A 685 17.49 55.10 16.56
CA GLU A 685 16.23 55.00 15.80
C GLU A 685 16.42 55.40 14.32
N GLY A 686 15.52 54.99 13.42
CA GLY A 686 15.59 55.44 12.02
C GLY A 686 14.44 55.00 11.11
N ALA A 687 13.22 55.50 11.36
CA ALA A 687 12.10 55.32 10.44
C ALA A 687 11.97 56.51 9.46
N GLU A 688 11.82 56.24 8.16
CA GLU A 688 10.96 57.04 7.27
C GLU A 688 10.61 56.30 5.96
N ALA A 689 9.51 56.71 5.32
CA ALA A 689 8.85 55.97 4.24
C ALA A 689 8.90 56.74 2.88
N PRO A 690 7.94 56.66 1.91
CA PRO A 690 8.32 56.25 0.55
C PRO A 690 8.03 57.25 -0.58
N HIS A 691 8.78 57.15 -1.67
CA HIS A 691 8.45 57.53 -3.06
C HIS A 691 9.40 56.70 -3.98
N THR A 692 9.02 56.14 -5.13
CA THR A 692 8.00 56.52 -6.13
C THR A 692 7.46 55.29 -6.86
#